data_AF-A0AAE0H7I4-F1
#
_entry.id   AF-A0AAE0H7I4-F1
#
_cell.length_a   1.000
_cell.length_b   1.000
_cell.length_c   1.000
_cell.angle_alpha   90.00
_cell.angle_beta   90.00
_cell.angle_gamma   90.00
#
_symmetry.space_group_name_H-M   'P 1'
#
loop_
_entity.id
_entity.type
_entity.pdbx_description
1 polymer ?
#
loop_
_entity_poly.entity_id
_entity_poly.type
_entity_poly.pdbx_seq_one_letter_code
_entity_poly.pdbx_strand_id
1 'polypeptide(L)'
;MKSTTTQQLQQIHAILGPAGHGLAESTAMATYRQEQDMHESCLLKMCHAEVWHKGSFANGCPRPILITEHHQRQLEELHEALTLAITDVVQRWWTDDSARFPQRMPLPKEEEELLQWMDQQVPHGLPEFRDVLGSWRPDFLVAEGVEGGLYPSAETFCLTEINARFSFNGFMHEAYGQQALLNLGVEDRGLYGATDPAKIVGGLYSLFRLDRPLHLLKSEERGIDIHMFVDFYRRHLGLEPRVIAPEDLRLVPDDQDPLGYKLCCLAQSPKHPRNALGQTSFMSVNGEMVEEVHQVGLELHQRELLALPRETLRAISLRCFNDLRTIFLVHDKRMLGIVTEELGSLVGRSVLSEAQADILRHGIAETFLPGSAKLRNDYLLKPIRGGKGAGIIFGDEVSASEWTSHLEKLESADLVPGRGAWVVQRQVKQRLYDVEVQQLLRKQGLLKLNLGFPDDESRYLHGLIVGLAKFHGHGLPVDHSASQGWFWDIRPSATQFQSNGAQARSETMEEFPWHTDCSYEANPPRYFALQVLQPDRRGGGVFSALGVDNILHHLSPSSRAALCRPDYRITVPPEFVRSSGKRHIVGSILAMADDDNHGGPATAMMRFREDIITPLSHAAVSAVEELKQVLMSTGAERDTLHLTAEDMPRGSVLLLDNRRWLHARNEVRDPERHLRRVRWDATSFP
;
A
#
# COMPACT_ATOMS: atom_id res chain seq x y z
N MET A 1 -22.04 14.55 27.12
CA MET A 1 -22.48 14.08 25.78
C MET A 1 -21.63 12.88 25.43
N LYS A 2 -22.24 11.70 25.23
CA LYS A 2 -21.51 10.54 24.72
C LYS A 2 -21.08 10.89 23.29
N SER A 3 -19.77 10.98 23.06
CA SER A 3 -19.23 11.07 21.70
C SER A 3 -19.79 9.91 20.90
N THR A 4 -20.46 10.21 19.79
CA THR A 4 -20.87 9.21 18.81
C THR A 4 -19.62 8.57 18.25
N THR A 5 -19.23 7.40 18.78
CA THR A 5 -18.17 6.58 18.19
C THR A 5 -18.60 6.28 16.76
N THR A 6 -17.87 6.81 15.79
CA THR A 6 -18.07 6.52 14.37
C THR A 6 -17.94 5.01 14.16
N GLN A 7 -18.91 4.40 13.46
CA GLN A 7 -18.85 2.97 13.08
C GLN A 7 -17.87 2.72 11.91
N GLN A 8 -16.86 3.55 11.75
CA GLN A 8 -15.99 3.60 10.57
C GLN A 8 -14.54 3.39 10.96
N LEU A 9 -13.78 2.75 10.07
CA LEU A 9 -12.33 2.66 10.18
C LEU A 9 -11.73 4.08 10.24
N GLN A 10 -10.81 4.28 11.18
CA GLN A 10 -10.15 5.57 11.38
C GLN A 10 -8.67 5.35 11.65
N GLN A 11 -7.77 6.09 11.00
CA GLN A 11 -6.37 6.09 11.38
C GLN A 11 -6.16 6.91 12.66
N ILE A 12 -5.36 6.39 13.60
CA ILE A 12 -5.17 7.02 14.92
C ILE A 12 -3.70 7.15 15.31
N HIS A 13 -3.41 8.14 16.17
CA HIS A 13 -2.13 8.30 16.86
C HIS A 13 -2.15 7.56 18.19
N ALA A 14 -1.59 6.36 18.20
CA ALA A 14 -1.60 5.50 19.38
C ALA A 14 -0.36 5.67 20.28
N ILE A 15 0.71 6.37 19.83
CA ILE A 15 2.04 6.29 20.48
C ILE A 15 2.51 7.61 21.10
N LEU A 16 2.11 8.79 20.61
CA LEU A 16 2.48 10.08 21.24
C LEU A 16 1.26 11.03 21.35
N GLY A 17 0.76 11.24 22.57
CA GLY A 17 -0.37 12.13 22.89
C GLY A 17 -0.70 12.14 24.39
N PRO A 18 -1.45 13.13 24.93
CA PRO A 18 -1.81 13.16 26.34
C PRO A 18 -2.65 11.93 26.74
N ALA A 19 -2.36 11.34 27.90
CA ALA A 19 -3.08 10.19 28.43
C ALA A 19 -4.55 10.55 28.69
N GLY A 20 -5.45 10.08 27.83
CA GLY A 20 -6.89 10.28 27.90
C GLY A 20 -7.56 9.83 26.61
N HIS A 21 -8.84 9.46 26.68
CA HIS A 21 -9.67 8.95 25.57
C HIS A 21 -9.95 9.96 24.43
N GLY A 22 -8.96 10.72 24.01
CA GLY A 22 -9.01 11.60 22.86
C GLY A 22 -8.13 11.04 21.75
N LEU A 23 -8.73 10.65 20.64
CA LEU A 23 -8.05 10.54 19.36
C LEU A 23 -7.26 11.84 19.16
N ALA A 24 -5.93 11.78 19.15
CA ALA A 24 -5.12 12.99 19.07
C ALA A 24 -5.26 13.59 17.65
N GLU A 25 -6.17 14.55 17.49
CA GLU A 25 -6.47 15.25 16.24
C GLU A 25 -5.39 16.27 15.83
N SER A 26 -4.15 16.19 16.34
CA SER A 26 -3.08 17.12 15.92
C SER A 26 -1.71 16.78 16.50
N THR A 27 -0.88 16.03 15.77
CA THR A 27 0.54 15.83 16.13
C THR A 27 1.46 16.62 15.20
N ALA A 28 2.62 17.07 15.68
CA ALA A 28 3.57 17.88 14.90
C ALA A 28 4.48 16.94 14.07
N MET A 29 5.11 17.39 12.97
CA MET A 29 5.97 16.50 12.16
C MET A 29 7.10 15.81 12.96
N ALA A 30 7.62 16.48 13.98
CA ALA A 30 8.56 15.88 14.93
C ALA A 30 7.97 14.65 15.63
N THR A 31 6.69 14.67 15.97
CA THR A 31 5.97 13.55 16.58
C THR A 31 5.86 12.37 15.62
N TYR A 32 5.56 12.58 14.34
CA TYR A 32 5.48 11.49 13.35
C TYR A 32 6.81 10.77 13.16
N ARG A 33 7.87 11.57 13.00
CA ARG A 33 9.23 11.03 12.88
C ARG A 33 9.61 10.28 14.14
N GLN A 34 9.29 10.83 15.31
CA GLN A 34 9.53 10.17 16.58
C GLN A 34 8.74 8.85 16.72
N GLU A 35 7.45 8.80 16.36
CA GLU A 35 6.67 7.56 16.37
C GLU A 35 7.24 6.52 15.41
N GLN A 36 7.65 6.96 14.22
CA GLN A 36 8.30 6.11 13.23
C GLN A 36 9.61 5.53 13.78
N ASP A 37 10.50 6.39 14.29
CA ASP A 37 11.78 5.99 14.86
C ASP A 37 11.60 5.05 16.07
N MET A 38 10.61 5.32 16.94
CA MET A 38 10.27 4.47 18.08
C MET A 38 9.76 3.09 17.63
N HIS A 39 8.88 3.06 16.64
CA HIS A 39 8.32 1.83 16.10
C HIS A 39 9.39 0.98 15.39
N GLU A 40 10.20 1.59 14.53
CA GLU A 40 11.34 0.92 13.90
C GLU A 40 12.32 0.38 14.95
N SER A 41 12.60 1.15 16.00
CA SER A 41 13.42 0.68 17.13
C SER A 41 12.81 -0.54 17.82
N CYS A 42 11.50 -0.58 18.05
CA CYS A 42 10.81 -1.74 18.60
C CYS A 42 10.91 -2.96 17.67
N LEU A 43 10.69 -2.78 16.36
CA LEU A 43 10.81 -3.86 15.37
C LEU A 43 12.23 -4.44 15.32
N LEU A 44 13.25 -3.58 15.30
CA LEU A 44 14.66 -3.97 15.23
C LEU A 44 15.16 -4.68 16.49
N LYS A 45 14.53 -4.46 17.65
CA LYS A 45 14.79 -5.24 18.87
C LYS A 45 14.28 -6.68 18.76
N MET A 46 13.23 -6.92 17.98
CA MET A 46 12.62 -8.24 17.81
C MET A 46 13.24 -9.04 16.65
N CYS A 47 13.72 -8.36 15.60
CA CYS A 47 14.27 -8.97 14.40
C CYS A 47 15.32 -8.05 13.75
N HIS A 48 16.51 -8.57 13.50
CA HIS A 48 17.63 -7.82 12.91
C HIS A 48 17.31 -7.27 11.52
N ALA A 49 17.78 -6.06 11.21
CA ALA A 49 17.52 -5.33 9.97
C ALA A 49 17.78 -6.17 8.70
N GLU A 50 18.83 -6.99 8.71
CA GLU A 50 19.28 -7.81 7.58
C GLU A 50 18.30 -8.95 7.24
N VAL A 51 17.46 -9.34 8.20
CA VAL A 51 16.47 -10.41 8.03
C VAL A 51 15.19 -9.88 7.37
N TRP A 52 14.89 -8.59 7.55
CA TRP A 52 13.73 -7.95 6.93
C TRP A 52 13.93 -7.83 5.42
N HIS A 53 13.01 -8.40 4.65
CA HIS A 53 13.09 -8.39 3.20
C HIS A 53 13.18 -6.96 2.65
N LYS A 54 14.31 -6.61 2.02
CA LYS A 54 14.57 -5.27 1.47
C LYS A 54 14.38 -4.13 2.50
N GLY A 55 14.65 -4.39 3.77
CA GLY A 55 14.47 -3.39 4.83
C GLY A 55 13.01 -3.00 5.06
N SER A 56 12.07 -3.93 4.86
CA SER A 56 10.63 -3.67 4.96
C SER A 56 10.16 -3.14 6.31
N PHE A 57 10.94 -3.27 7.40
CA PHE A 57 10.64 -2.66 8.70
C PHE A 57 10.42 -1.14 8.62
N ALA A 58 11.13 -0.45 7.72
CA ALA A 58 11.04 1.01 7.53
C ALA A 58 9.77 1.45 6.79
N ASN A 59 9.04 0.52 6.17
CA ASN A 59 7.80 0.81 5.43
C ASN A 59 6.55 0.66 6.31
N GLY A 60 6.70 0.23 7.57
CA GLY A 60 5.58 0.06 8.50
C GLY A 60 4.99 1.40 8.93
N CYS A 61 3.65 1.46 9.08
CA CYS A 61 2.96 2.62 9.61
C CYS A 61 2.64 2.41 11.11
N PRO A 62 3.26 3.17 12.03
CA PRO A 62 3.00 3.08 13.48
C PRO A 62 1.66 3.69 13.91
N ARG A 63 0.89 4.27 12.97
CA ARG A 63 -0.44 4.83 13.19
C ARG A 63 -1.50 3.81 12.75
N PRO A 64 -2.01 2.98 13.68
CA PRO A 64 -2.91 1.89 13.33
C PRO A 64 -4.26 2.41 12.84
N ILE A 65 -4.99 1.55 12.15
CA ILE A 65 -6.41 1.75 11.85
C ILE A 65 -7.21 1.21 13.04
N LEU A 66 -7.99 2.08 13.67
CA LEU A 66 -8.95 1.72 14.70
C LEU A 66 -10.12 0.96 14.06
N ILE A 67 -10.41 -0.21 14.62
CA ILE A 67 -11.57 -1.02 14.28
C ILE A 67 -12.47 -1.17 15.50
N THR A 68 -13.73 -1.54 15.29
CA THR A 68 -14.70 -1.78 16.36
C THR A 68 -14.91 -3.28 16.57
N GLU A 69 -15.53 -3.66 17.68
CA GLU A 69 -15.98 -5.06 17.90
C GLU A 69 -16.95 -5.53 16.80
N HIS A 70 -17.68 -4.60 16.16
CA HIS A 70 -18.53 -4.92 15.03
C HIS A 70 -17.72 -5.40 13.82
N HIS A 71 -16.62 -4.72 13.51
CA HIS A 71 -15.70 -5.13 12.45
C HIS A 71 -15.07 -6.50 12.74
N GLN A 72 -14.64 -6.75 13.98
CA GLN A 72 -14.09 -8.04 14.37
C GLN A 72 -15.11 -9.16 14.19
N ARG A 73 -16.33 -8.97 14.69
CA ARG A 73 -17.41 -9.96 14.55
C ARG A 73 -17.73 -10.27 13.09
N GLN A 74 -17.81 -9.25 12.23
CA GLN A 74 -18.05 -9.44 10.80
C GLN A 74 -16.97 -10.32 10.15
N LEU A 75 -15.70 -10.13 10.51
CA LEU A 75 -14.59 -10.96 10.01
C LEU A 75 -14.63 -12.38 10.58
N GLU A 76 -14.93 -12.54 11.87
CA GLU A 76 -15.05 -13.86 12.52
C GLU A 76 -16.16 -14.70 11.88
N GLU A 77 -17.36 -14.13 11.75
CA GLU A 77 -18.51 -14.83 11.18
C GLU A 77 -18.29 -15.15 9.69
N LEU A 78 -17.68 -14.22 8.93
CA LEU A 78 -17.28 -14.46 7.54
C LEU A 78 -16.26 -15.60 7.43
N HIS A 79 -15.24 -15.60 8.29
CA HIS A 79 -14.21 -16.63 8.30
C HIS A 79 -14.76 -18.01 8.67
N GLU A 80 -15.63 -18.09 9.67
CA GLU A 80 -16.27 -19.33 10.09
C GLU A 80 -17.11 -19.92 8.95
N ALA A 81 -18.01 -19.13 8.36
CA ALA A 81 -18.85 -19.56 7.25
C ALA A 81 -18.02 -19.99 6.03
N LEU A 82 -16.96 -19.24 5.72
CA LEU A 82 -16.08 -19.54 4.59
C LEU A 82 -15.33 -20.85 4.78
N THR A 83 -14.79 -21.08 5.98
CA THR A 83 -14.11 -22.33 6.32
C THR A 83 -15.05 -23.52 6.21
N LEU A 84 -16.27 -23.43 6.72
CA LEU A 84 -17.27 -24.49 6.60
C LEU A 84 -17.61 -24.80 5.13
N ALA A 85 -17.88 -23.77 4.34
CA ALA A 85 -18.23 -23.92 2.92
C ALA A 85 -17.12 -24.56 2.10
N ILE A 86 -15.88 -24.04 2.22
CA ILE A 86 -14.72 -24.55 1.48
C ILE A 86 -14.40 -25.98 1.91
N THR A 87 -14.46 -26.28 3.21
CA THR A 87 -14.18 -27.62 3.73
C THR A 87 -15.12 -28.66 3.12
N ASP A 88 -16.44 -28.39 3.11
CA ASP A 88 -17.42 -29.29 2.50
C ASP A 88 -17.21 -29.43 0.99
N VAL A 89 -17.03 -28.33 0.26
CA VAL A 89 -16.81 -28.33 -1.19
C VAL A 89 -15.59 -29.18 -1.57
N VAL A 90 -14.46 -29.00 -0.88
CA VAL A 90 -13.23 -29.76 -1.17
C VAL A 90 -13.38 -31.24 -0.79
N GLN A 91 -14.05 -31.58 0.32
CA GLN A 91 -14.22 -32.97 0.72
C GLN A 91 -15.07 -33.80 -0.26
N ARG A 92 -16.03 -33.17 -0.92
CA ARG A 92 -16.88 -33.85 -1.90
C ARG A 92 -16.49 -33.58 -3.35
N TRP A 93 -15.31 -32.99 -3.58
CA TRP A 93 -14.84 -32.53 -4.89
C TRP A 93 -14.97 -33.60 -5.98
N TRP A 94 -14.64 -34.85 -5.65
CA TRP A 94 -14.67 -36.00 -6.57
C TRP A 94 -15.92 -36.87 -6.45
N THR A 95 -16.69 -36.74 -5.36
CA THR A 95 -17.78 -37.66 -5.02
C THR A 95 -19.18 -37.09 -5.28
N ASP A 96 -19.30 -35.78 -5.47
CA ASP A 96 -20.57 -35.13 -5.80
C ASP A 96 -20.78 -34.96 -7.32
N ASP A 97 -21.29 -36.03 -7.95
CA ASP A 97 -21.64 -36.07 -9.37
C ASP A 97 -22.68 -35.01 -9.77
N SER A 98 -23.49 -34.51 -8.82
CA SER A 98 -24.51 -33.51 -9.10
C SER A 98 -23.91 -32.10 -9.19
N ALA A 99 -22.96 -31.79 -8.30
CA ALA A 99 -22.28 -30.50 -8.25
C ALA A 99 -21.25 -30.31 -9.36
N ARG A 100 -20.66 -31.41 -9.87
CA ARG A 100 -19.75 -31.42 -11.04
C ARG A 100 -18.59 -30.43 -10.92
N PHE A 101 -17.93 -30.42 -9.76
CA PHE A 101 -16.86 -29.46 -9.47
C PHE A 101 -15.69 -29.49 -10.46
N PRO A 102 -15.16 -30.66 -10.87
CA PRO A 102 -14.07 -30.70 -11.85
C PRO A 102 -14.45 -30.08 -13.20
N GLN A 103 -15.73 -30.15 -13.59
CA GLN A 103 -16.21 -29.55 -14.84
C GLN A 103 -16.42 -28.03 -14.73
N ARG A 104 -16.80 -27.53 -13.54
CA ARG A 104 -16.99 -26.09 -13.29
C ARG A 104 -15.67 -25.37 -13.04
N MET A 105 -14.68 -26.06 -12.48
CA MET A 105 -13.35 -25.54 -12.20
C MET A 105 -12.28 -26.55 -12.67
N PRO A 106 -12.11 -26.71 -13.99
CA PRO A 106 -11.14 -27.66 -14.52
C PRO A 106 -9.72 -27.26 -14.14
N LEU A 107 -8.88 -28.27 -13.97
CA LEU A 107 -7.47 -28.16 -13.62
C LEU A 107 -6.61 -28.68 -14.79
N PRO A 108 -5.34 -28.28 -14.88
CA PRO A 108 -4.38 -28.99 -15.72
C PRO A 108 -4.37 -30.48 -15.38
N LYS A 109 -4.24 -31.32 -16.41
CA LYS A 109 -4.35 -32.77 -16.28
C LYS A 109 -3.42 -33.34 -15.20
N GLU A 110 -2.20 -32.84 -15.12
CA GLU A 110 -1.20 -33.28 -14.15
C GLU A 110 -1.60 -32.95 -12.70
N GLU A 111 -2.28 -31.82 -12.48
CA GLU A 111 -2.81 -31.45 -11.15
C GLU A 111 -4.01 -32.31 -10.77
N GLU A 112 -4.93 -32.51 -11.72
CA GLU A 112 -6.10 -33.35 -11.52
C GLU A 112 -5.69 -34.80 -11.18
N GLU A 113 -4.78 -35.39 -11.95
CA GLU A 113 -4.27 -36.74 -11.68
C GLU A 113 -3.58 -36.85 -10.31
N LEU A 114 -2.89 -35.79 -9.87
CA LEU A 114 -2.26 -35.76 -8.55
C LEU A 114 -3.30 -35.67 -7.44
N LEU A 115 -4.31 -34.80 -7.57
CA LEU A 115 -5.36 -34.65 -6.57
C LEU A 115 -6.25 -35.89 -6.47
N GLN A 116 -6.57 -36.54 -7.59
CA GLN A 116 -7.29 -37.83 -7.60
C GLN A 116 -6.45 -38.93 -6.94
N TRP A 117 -5.14 -38.95 -7.18
CA TRP A 117 -4.26 -39.89 -6.49
C TRP A 117 -4.19 -39.61 -4.98
N MET A 118 -4.15 -38.35 -4.57
CA MET A 118 -4.18 -37.95 -3.16
C MET A 118 -5.49 -38.38 -2.48
N ASP A 119 -6.62 -38.24 -3.17
CA ASP A 119 -7.94 -38.67 -2.69
C ASP A 119 -7.95 -40.17 -2.36
N GLN A 120 -7.30 -41.00 -3.20
CA GLN A 120 -7.13 -42.44 -2.96
C GLN A 120 -6.25 -42.76 -1.75
N GLN A 121 -5.48 -41.80 -1.23
CA GLN A 121 -4.67 -41.99 -0.02
C GLN A 121 -5.45 -41.69 1.26
N VAL A 122 -6.65 -41.11 1.18
CA VAL A 122 -7.45 -40.77 2.36
C VAL A 122 -8.18 -42.01 2.89
N PRO A 123 -8.19 -42.31 4.22
CA PRO A 123 -7.53 -41.58 5.31
C PRO A 123 -6.13 -42.12 5.68
N HIS A 124 -5.66 -43.19 5.03
CA HIS A 124 -4.53 -43.98 5.50
C HIS A 124 -3.15 -43.37 5.21
N GLY A 125 -2.96 -42.79 4.03
CA GLY A 125 -1.77 -42.06 3.62
C GLY A 125 -1.90 -40.54 3.79
N LEU A 126 -3.12 -40.01 3.81
CA LEU A 126 -3.43 -38.59 4.03
C LEU A 126 -4.65 -38.44 4.95
N PRO A 127 -4.68 -37.47 5.87
CA PRO A 127 -5.88 -37.18 6.64
C PRO A 127 -7.02 -36.62 5.77
N GLU A 128 -8.24 -36.71 6.31
CA GLU A 128 -9.40 -36.02 5.79
C GLU A 128 -9.12 -34.51 5.67
N PHE A 129 -9.62 -33.87 4.62
CA PHE A 129 -9.30 -32.46 4.36
C PHE A 129 -9.65 -31.54 5.55
N ARG A 130 -10.77 -31.80 6.23
CA ARG A 130 -11.22 -31.06 7.41
C ARG A 130 -10.20 -31.03 8.56
N ASP A 131 -9.29 -32.00 8.61
CA ASP A 131 -8.28 -32.13 9.65
C ASP A 131 -6.93 -31.53 9.23
N VAL A 132 -6.76 -31.16 7.95
CA VAL A 132 -5.51 -30.65 7.36
C VAL A 132 -5.75 -29.54 6.33
N LEU A 133 -6.48 -28.50 6.72
CA LEU A 133 -6.81 -27.37 5.83
C LEU A 133 -5.57 -26.61 5.31
N GLY A 134 -4.42 -26.73 5.99
CA GLY A 134 -3.22 -25.98 5.67
C GLY A 134 -3.33 -24.51 6.09
N SER A 135 -2.73 -23.61 5.31
CA SER A 135 -2.68 -22.17 5.57
C SER A 135 -3.29 -21.39 4.42
N TRP A 136 -4.28 -20.56 4.71
CA TRP A 136 -4.82 -19.58 3.78
C TRP A 136 -5.06 -18.23 4.42
N ARG A 137 -4.98 -17.17 3.60
CA ARG A 137 -5.22 -15.79 3.99
C ARG A 137 -6.30 -15.20 3.08
N PRO A 138 -7.53 -15.03 3.58
CA PRO A 138 -8.59 -14.33 2.86
C PRO A 138 -8.28 -12.83 2.79
N ASP A 139 -8.20 -12.26 1.58
CA ASP A 139 -7.89 -10.85 1.38
C ASP A 139 -9.16 -10.08 0.95
N PHE A 140 -9.53 -9.06 1.74
CA PHE A 140 -10.77 -8.31 1.60
C PHE A 140 -10.54 -6.82 1.31
N LEU A 141 -11.54 -6.21 0.69
CA LEU A 141 -11.67 -4.76 0.53
C LEU A 141 -12.88 -4.26 1.34
N VAL A 142 -12.86 -3.01 1.77
CA VAL A 142 -13.95 -2.44 2.60
C VAL A 142 -14.92 -1.66 1.72
N ALA A 143 -16.13 -2.19 1.57
CA ALA A 143 -17.23 -1.56 0.86
C ALA A 143 -18.06 -0.66 1.78
N GLU A 144 -18.72 0.34 1.20
CA GLU A 144 -19.77 1.08 1.92
C GLU A 144 -20.98 0.18 2.15
N GLY A 145 -21.54 0.25 3.37
CA GLY A 145 -22.79 -0.43 3.70
C GLY A 145 -23.92 0.03 2.80
N VAL A 146 -24.69 -0.93 2.28
CA VAL A 146 -25.87 -0.66 1.46
C VAL A 146 -27.10 -0.64 2.35
N GLU A 147 -27.99 0.34 2.16
CA GLU A 147 -29.30 0.36 2.84
C GLU A 147 -30.05 -0.96 2.58
N GLY A 148 -30.50 -1.63 3.66
CA GLY A 148 -31.14 -2.94 3.57
C GLY A 148 -30.19 -4.14 3.42
N GLY A 149 -28.87 -3.93 3.42
CA GLY A 149 -27.88 -5.01 3.48
C GLY A 149 -27.78 -5.64 4.88
N LEU A 150 -26.96 -6.69 5.02
CA LEU A 150 -26.74 -7.38 6.30
C LEU A 150 -26.26 -6.44 7.43
N TYR A 151 -25.53 -5.41 7.02
CA TYR A 151 -24.96 -4.37 7.88
C TYR A 151 -25.39 -2.99 7.36
N PRO A 152 -26.68 -2.64 7.48
CA PRO A 152 -27.17 -1.38 6.93
C PRO A 152 -26.56 -0.24 7.75
N SER A 153 -25.91 0.71 7.06
CA SER A 153 -25.15 1.86 7.60
C SER A 153 -23.75 1.60 8.18
N ALA A 154 -23.20 0.38 8.08
CA ALA A 154 -21.84 0.05 8.52
C ALA A 154 -20.94 -0.42 7.36
N GLU A 155 -19.62 -0.30 7.53
CA GLU A 155 -18.63 -0.81 6.58
C GLU A 155 -18.74 -2.33 6.43
N THR A 156 -18.51 -2.83 5.21
CA THR A 156 -18.62 -4.27 4.92
C THR A 156 -17.32 -4.79 4.33
N PHE A 157 -16.72 -5.78 4.98
CA PHE A 157 -15.60 -6.53 4.42
C PHE A 157 -16.08 -7.42 3.27
N CYS A 158 -15.46 -7.25 2.11
CA CYS A 158 -15.77 -7.98 0.89
C CYS A 158 -14.54 -8.76 0.45
N LEU A 159 -14.57 -10.08 0.59
CA LEU A 159 -13.54 -11.02 0.19
C LEU A 159 -13.35 -10.98 -1.33
N THR A 160 -12.11 -10.74 -1.77
CA THR A 160 -11.80 -10.59 -3.20
C THR A 160 -10.89 -11.68 -3.75
N GLU A 161 -10.09 -12.32 -2.89
CA GLU A 161 -9.27 -13.49 -3.21
C GLU A 161 -8.84 -14.24 -1.93
N ILE A 162 -8.38 -15.48 -2.10
CA ILE A 162 -7.78 -16.28 -1.03
C ILE A 162 -6.33 -16.63 -1.42
N ASN A 163 -5.39 -16.25 -0.57
CA ASN A 163 -3.97 -16.53 -0.75
C ASN A 163 -3.57 -17.75 0.08
N ALA A 164 -3.34 -18.90 -0.56
CA ALA A 164 -3.08 -20.16 0.14
C ALA A 164 -1.78 -20.88 -0.27
N ARG A 165 -0.98 -20.26 -1.16
CA ARG A 165 0.24 -20.88 -1.68
C ARG A 165 1.43 -20.78 -0.73
N PHE A 166 1.59 -19.64 -0.06
CA PHE A 166 2.78 -19.30 0.73
C PHE A 166 2.40 -19.10 2.20
N SER A 167 2.53 -20.14 3.00
CA SER A 167 2.04 -20.17 4.40
C SER A 167 2.65 -19.13 5.32
N PHE A 168 3.83 -18.60 5.00
CA PHE A 168 4.52 -17.63 5.85
C PHE A 168 4.18 -16.17 5.49
N ASN A 169 3.63 -15.92 4.30
CA ASN A 169 3.58 -14.58 3.73
C ASN A 169 2.66 -13.62 4.51
N GLY A 170 3.24 -12.63 5.19
CA GLY A 170 2.56 -11.55 5.89
C GLY A 170 2.40 -11.78 7.39
N PHE A 171 2.50 -13.03 7.87
CA PHE A 171 2.25 -13.38 9.27
C PHE A 171 3.33 -12.89 10.24
N MET A 172 4.61 -12.93 9.85
CA MET A 172 5.69 -12.43 10.70
C MET A 172 5.70 -10.90 10.76
N HIS A 173 5.39 -10.23 9.64
CA HIS A 173 5.17 -8.78 9.64
C HIS A 173 3.99 -8.39 10.54
N GLU A 174 2.88 -9.12 10.48
CA GLU A 174 1.70 -8.87 11.31
C GLU A 174 2.02 -9.08 12.80
N ALA A 175 2.63 -10.21 13.16
CA ALA A 175 2.98 -10.53 14.55
C ALA A 175 3.94 -9.50 15.15
N TYR A 176 5.03 -9.16 14.44
CA TYR A 176 5.98 -8.16 14.94
C TYR A 176 5.42 -6.74 14.90
N GLY A 177 4.63 -6.37 13.90
CA GLY A 177 3.96 -5.06 13.83
C GLY A 177 3.01 -4.86 15.02
N GLN A 178 2.17 -5.85 15.30
CA GLN A 178 1.26 -5.81 16.44
C GLN A 178 2.02 -5.81 17.77
N GLN A 179 3.07 -6.63 17.92
CA GLN A 179 3.90 -6.63 19.12
C GLN A 179 4.64 -5.31 19.32
N ALA A 180 5.09 -4.64 18.24
CA ALA A 180 5.72 -3.34 18.33
C ALA A 180 4.75 -2.28 18.86
N LEU A 181 3.48 -2.29 18.43
CA LEU A 181 2.45 -1.43 18.99
C LEU A 181 2.25 -1.70 20.48
N LEU A 182 2.11 -2.96 20.89
CA LEU A 182 1.99 -3.32 22.32
C LEU A 182 3.19 -2.81 23.13
N ASN A 183 4.41 -2.99 22.62
CA ASN A 183 5.64 -2.51 23.27
C ASN A 183 5.72 -0.97 23.38
N LEU A 184 4.96 -0.25 22.57
CA LEU A 184 4.84 1.21 22.61
C LEU A 184 3.73 1.71 23.55
N GLY A 185 3.05 0.80 24.25
CA GLY A 185 2.08 1.14 25.29
C GLY A 185 0.72 1.58 24.76
N VAL A 186 0.24 1.01 23.65
CA VAL A 186 -1.12 1.34 23.16
C VAL A 186 -2.21 0.96 24.17
N GLU A 187 -1.99 -0.08 24.98
CA GLU A 187 -2.93 -0.55 26.00
C GLU A 187 -3.10 0.43 27.16
N ASP A 188 -2.04 1.14 27.52
CA ASP A 188 -2.07 2.20 28.55
C ASP A 188 -3.02 3.35 28.18
N ARG A 189 -3.51 3.37 26.94
CA ARG A 189 -4.40 4.37 26.37
C ARG A 189 -5.83 3.86 26.14
N GLY A 190 -6.12 2.65 26.61
CA GLY A 190 -7.44 2.02 26.48
C GLY A 190 -7.72 1.50 25.07
N LEU A 191 -6.68 1.31 24.25
CA LEU A 191 -6.76 0.60 22.97
C LEU A 191 -6.28 -0.84 23.17
N TYR A 192 -6.78 -1.75 22.35
CA TYR A 192 -6.36 -3.15 22.39
C TYR A 192 -5.90 -3.58 21.00
N GLY A 193 -4.97 -4.52 20.94
CA GLY A 193 -4.60 -5.15 19.68
C GLY A 193 -5.82 -5.81 19.02
N ALA A 194 -6.01 -5.56 17.73
CA ALA A 194 -7.04 -6.25 16.95
C ALA A 194 -6.74 -7.75 16.80
N THR A 195 -5.48 -8.14 17.00
CA THR A 195 -4.99 -9.50 16.96
C THR A 195 -3.96 -9.72 18.08
N ASP A 196 -3.71 -10.98 18.41
CA ASP A 196 -2.71 -11.40 19.39
C ASP A 196 -1.48 -11.96 18.66
N PRO A 197 -0.30 -11.32 18.77
CA PRO A 197 0.94 -11.80 18.16
C PRO A 197 1.25 -13.27 18.48
N ALA A 198 0.96 -13.72 19.70
CA ALA A 198 1.20 -15.10 20.11
C ALA A 198 0.26 -16.09 19.43
N LYS A 199 -1.00 -15.68 19.15
CA LYS A 199 -1.94 -16.52 18.37
C LYS A 199 -1.49 -16.67 16.92
N ILE A 200 -0.96 -15.62 16.31
CA ILE A 200 -0.42 -15.69 14.93
C ILE A 200 0.72 -16.69 14.86
N VAL A 201 1.71 -16.55 15.76
CA VAL A 201 2.86 -17.46 15.83
C VAL A 201 2.42 -18.89 16.17
N GLY A 202 1.49 -19.05 17.12
CA GLY A 202 0.91 -20.34 17.49
C GLY A 202 0.18 -21.01 16.33
N GLY A 203 -0.53 -20.23 15.51
CA GLY A 203 -1.16 -20.70 14.27
C GLY A 203 -0.14 -21.26 13.28
N LEU A 204 0.99 -20.56 13.05
CA LEU A 204 2.07 -21.08 12.20
C LEU A 204 2.66 -22.39 12.74
N TYR A 205 2.88 -22.49 14.06
CA TYR A 205 3.36 -23.72 14.69
C TYR A 205 2.36 -24.87 14.60
N SER A 206 1.06 -24.57 14.59
CA SER A 206 0.01 -25.60 14.48
C SER A 206 0.02 -26.34 13.14
N LEU A 207 0.63 -25.76 12.11
CA LEU A 207 0.70 -26.36 10.78
C LEU A 207 1.58 -27.62 10.76
N PHE A 208 2.65 -27.65 11.56
CA PHE A 208 3.67 -28.69 11.44
C PHE A 208 4.10 -29.24 12.80
N ARG A 209 4.85 -30.34 12.79
CA ARG A 209 5.25 -31.04 14.02
C ARG A 209 6.61 -30.56 14.51
N LEU A 210 6.66 -30.11 15.76
CA LEU A 210 7.89 -29.63 16.41
C LEU A 210 8.84 -30.76 16.83
N ASP A 211 8.40 -32.02 16.81
CA ASP A 211 9.19 -33.18 17.25
C ASP A 211 10.00 -33.87 16.13
N ARG A 212 10.02 -33.26 14.94
CA ARG A 212 10.75 -33.77 13.77
C ARG A 212 11.40 -32.62 12.99
N PRO A 213 12.42 -32.90 12.15
CA PRO A 213 13.06 -31.88 11.31
C PRO A 213 12.06 -31.14 10.41
N LEU A 214 12.29 -29.84 10.19
CA LEU A 214 11.46 -28.99 9.33
C LEU A 214 12.24 -28.64 8.06
N HIS A 215 11.76 -29.09 6.91
CA HIS A 215 12.29 -28.71 5.60
C HIS A 215 11.38 -27.67 4.93
N LEU A 216 11.97 -26.68 4.29
CA LEU A 216 11.28 -25.62 3.55
C LEU A 216 11.78 -25.66 2.10
N LEU A 217 10.94 -26.13 1.18
CA LEU A 217 11.26 -26.25 -0.24
C LEU A 217 11.01 -24.91 -0.94
N LYS A 218 12.07 -24.28 -1.43
CA LYS A 218 12.06 -22.90 -1.95
C LYS A 218 12.92 -22.81 -3.21
N SER A 219 12.50 -21.94 -4.14
CA SER A 219 13.30 -21.59 -5.33
C SER A 219 13.09 -20.12 -5.70
N GLU A 220 12.26 -19.77 -6.69
CA GLU A 220 12.23 -18.43 -7.27
C GLU A 220 11.56 -17.36 -6.41
N GLU A 221 10.48 -17.71 -5.70
CA GLU A 221 9.77 -16.75 -4.84
C GLU A 221 10.72 -16.31 -3.73
N ARG A 222 10.93 -15.00 -3.58
CA ARG A 222 11.85 -14.49 -2.57
C ARG A 222 11.25 -14.57 -1.18
N GLY A 223 9.93 -14.37 -1.05
CA GLY A 223 9.25 -14.39 0.24
C GLY A 223 9.60 -13.15 1.08
N ILE A 224 8.57 -12.53 1.66
CA ILE A 224 8.77 -11.40 2.57
C ILE A 224 9.08 -11.88 4.00
N ASP A 225 8.52 -13.03 4.40
CA ASP A 225 8.50 -13.49 5.80
C ASP A 225 9.25 -14.79 6.07
N ILE A 226 9.49 -15.65 5.07
CA ILE A 226 10.10 -16.97 5.33
C ILE A 226 11.44 -16.84 6.08
N HIS A 227 12.25 -15.84 5.73
CA HIS A 227 13.55 -15.63 6.35
C HIS A 227 13.41 -15.14 7.80
N MET A 228 12.39 -14.31 8.06
CA MET A 228 12.03 -13.87 9.40
C MET A 228 11.52 -15.04 10.25
N PHE A 229 10.73 -15.94 9.67
CA PHE A 229 10.28 -17.15 10.33
C PHE A 229 11.46 -18.09 10.66
N VAL A 230 12.39 -18.31 9.72
CA VAL A 230 13.60 -19.13 9.96
C VAL A 230 14.45 -18.55 11.10
N ASP A 231 14.66 -17.23 11.09
CA ASP A 231 15.38 -16.54 12.17
C ASP A 231 14.65 -16.66 13.52
N PHE A 232 13.33 -16.44 13.51
CA PHE A 232 12.48 -16.56 14.69
C PHE A 232 12.54 -17.99 15.27
N TYR A 233 12.38 -19.01 14.43
CA TYR A 233 12.44 -20.42 14.80
C TYR A 233 13.79 -20.77 15.45
N ARG A 234 14.90 -20.29 14.87
CA ARG A 234 16.25 -20.47 15.41
C ARG A 234 16.40 -19.84 16.79
N ARG A 235 16.00 -18.58 16.96
CA ARG A 235 16.19 -17.84 18.21
C ARG A 235 15.30 -18.33 19.35
N HIS A 236 14.08 -18.75 19.05
CA HIS A 236 13.07 -19.08 20.07
C HIS A 236 12.99 -20.57 20.40
N LEU A 237 13.28 -21.45 19.44
CA LEU A 237 13.24 -22.90 19.65
C LEU A 237 14.62 -23.55 19.70
N GLY A 238 15.68 -22.83 19.33
CA GLY A 238 17.04 -23.38 19.26
C GLY A 238 17.20 -24.46 18.18
N LEU A 239 16.26 -24.53 17.23
CA LEU A 239 16.22 -25.47 16.12
C LEU A 239 16.41 -24.71 14.80
N GLU A 240 17.00 -25.33 13.79
CA GLU A 240 17.25 -24.69 12.50
C GLU A 240 16.44 -25.36 11.39
N PRO A 241 15.43 -24.68 10.78
CA PRO A 241 14.74 -25.20 9.63
C PRO A 241 15.69 -25.30 8.43
N ARG A 242 15.55 -26.36 7.64
CA ARG A 242 16.34 -26.58 6.44
C ARG A 242 15.64 -26.03 5.21
N VAL A 243 16.16 -24.93 4.68
CA VAL A 243 15.77 -24.45 3.34
C VAL A 243 16.49 -25.32 2.30
N ILE A 244 15.72 -25.92 1.40
CA ILE A 244 16.18 -26.83 0.35
C ILE A 244 15.62 -26.39 -1.01
N ALA A 245 16.36 -26.67 -2.08
CA ALA A 245 15.92 -26.42 -3.44
C ALA A 245 15.32 -27.68 -4.09
N PRO A 246 14.47 -27.56 -5.14
CA PRO A 246 13.98 -28.70 -5.91
C PRO A 246 15.07 -29.68 -6.35
N GLU A 247 16.26 -29.18 -6.69
CA GLU A 247 17.38 -29.99 -7.18
C GLU A 247 18.06 -30.82 -6.08
N ASP A 248 17.80 -30.50 -4.80
CA ASP A 248 18.33 -31.24 -3.66
C ASP A 248 17.55 -32.54 -3.39
N LEU A 249 16.34 -32.69 -3.93
CA LEU A 249 15.44 -33.80 -3.63
C LEU A 249 15.90 -35.11 -4.27
N ARG A 250 15.75 -36.21 -3.53
CA ARG A 250 16.03 -37.59 -3.96
C ARG A 250 14.89 -38.50 -3.55
N LEU A 251 14.52 -39.42 -4.43
CA LEU A 251 13.71 -40.59 -4.05
C LEU A 251 14.67 -41.75 -3.84
N VAL A 252 14.74 -42.25 -2.61
CA VAL A 252 15.62 -43.38 -2.26
C VAL A 252 14.75 -44.62 -2.07
N PRO A 253 15.05 -45.74 -2.74
CA PRO A 253 14.28 -46.97 -2.58
C PRO A 253 14.18 -47.41 -1.11
N ASP A 254 12.98 -47.76 -0.67
CA ASP A 254 12.72 -48.31 0.66
C ASP A 254 11.52 -49.26 0.62
N ASP A 255 11.79 -50.55 0.79
CA ASP A 255 10.77 -51.61 0.78
C ASP A 255 9.80 -51.52 1.99
N GLN A 256 10.11 -50.70 2.99
CA GLN A 256 9.26 -50.46 4.15
C GLN A 256 8.34 -49.24 3.98
N ASP A 257 8.61 -48.35 3.02
CA ASP A 257 7.74 -47.21 2.73
C ASP A 257 6.58 -47.66 1.81
N PRO A 258 5.32 -47.27 2.09
CA PRO A 258 4.18 -47.63 1.24
C PRO A 258 4.31 -47.24 -0.24
N LEU A 259 5.11 -46.20 -0.55
CA LEU A 259 5.39 -45.79 -1.93
C LEU A 259 6.55 -46.59 -2.57
N GLY A 260 7.25 -47.43 -1.80
CA GLY A 260 8.48 -48.12 -2.21
C GLY A 260 9.72 -47.21 -2.22
N TYR A 261 9.59 -45.97 -1.76
CA TYR A 261 10.68 -45.00 -1.67
C TYR A 261 10.46 -43.96 -0.57
N LYS A 262 11.57 -43.47 0.00
CA LYS A 262 11.61 -42.32 0.91
C LYS A 262 11.93 -41.04 0.16
N LEU A 263 11.27 -39.95 0.53
CA LEU A 263 11.67 -38.60 0.13
C LEU A 263 12.87 -38.17 0.98
N CYS A 264 13.98 -37.87 0.32
CA CYS A 264 15.20 -37.39 0.94
C CYS A 264 15.66 -36.08 0.28
N CYS A 265 16.58 -35.38 0.93
CA CYS A 265 17.35 -34.30 0.32
C CYS A 265 18.86 -34.50 0.54
N LEU A 266 19.69 -33.82 -0.25
CA LEU A 266 21.13 -33.78 -0.02
C LEU A 266 21.44 -33.27 1.40
N ALA A 267 22.28 -34.01 2.13
CA ALA A 267 22.67 -33.66 3.49
C ALA A 267 23.63 -32.46 3.51
N GLN A 268 23.51 -31.58 4.51
CA GLN A 268 24.45 -30.48 4.69
C GLN A 268 25.80 -30.96 5.24
N SER A 269 26.87 -30.23 4.90
CA SER A 269 28.22 -30.50 5.41
C SER A 269 28.28 -30.35 6.94
N PRO A 270 29.05 -31.17 7.68
CA PRO A 270 29.11 -31.20 9.15
C PRO A 270 29.62 -29.91 9.85
N LYS A 271 29.81 -28.80 9.12
CA LYS A 271 30.26 -27.51 9.68
C LYS A 271 29.13 -26.65 10.26
N HIS A 272 27.86 -27.04 10.09
CA HIS A 272 26.71 -26.33 10.66
C HIS A 272 26.28 -26.91 12.01
N PRO A 273 25.87 -26.07 12.98
CA PRO A 273 25.51 -26.53 14.31
C PRO A 273 24.24 -27.41 14.27
N ARG A 274 24.34 -28.57 14.94
CA ARG A 274 23.30 -29.56 15.29
C ARG A 274 21.87 -29.34 14.73
N ASN A 275 21.52 -30.06 13.67
CA ASN A 275 20.14 -30.48 13.34
C ASN A 275 19.61 -31.44 14.43
N ALA A 276 19.42 -30.98 15.67
CA ALA A 276 19.18 -31.86 16.81
C ALA A 276 17.70 -32.16 17.06
N LEU A 277 17.04 -32.82 16.09
CA LEU A 277 15.90 -33.70 16.35
C LEU A 277 16.02 -34.96 15.49
N GLY A 278 16.86 -35.90 15.93
CA GLY A 278 16.89 -37.27 15.39
C GLY A 278 17.29 -37.41 13.92
N GLN A 279 17.76 -36.36 13.25
CA GLN A 279 18.07 -36.40 11.82
C GLN A 279 19.40 -37.12 11.57
N THR A 280 19.33 -38.29 10.93
CA THR A 280 20.51 -39.08 10.55
C THR A 280 20.71 -39.02 9.04
N SER A 281 21.86 -38.54 8.60
CA SER A 281 22.26 -38.67 7.21
C SER A 281 22.77 -40.08 6.92
N PHE A 282 22.54 -40.57 5.71
CA PHE A 282 23.00 -41.87 5.25
C PHE A 282 23.42 -41.81 3.78
N MET A 283 24.21 -42.79 3.35
CA MET A 283 24.67 -42.88 1.97
C MET A 283 23.59 -43.56 1.11
N SER A 284 23.11 -42.86 0.09
CA SER A 284 22.18 -43.41 -0.89
C SER A 284 22.85 -44.44 -1.80
N VAL A 285 22.05 -45.20 -2.53
CA VAL A 285 22.51 -46.17 -3.54
C VAL A 285 23.36 -45.53 -4.66
N ASN A 286 23.20 -44.22 -4.88
CA ASN A 286 23.95 -43.45 -5.87
C ASN A 286 25.26 -42.85 -5.30
N GLY A 287 25.60 -43.16 -4.03
CA GLY A 287 26.78 -42.64 -3.36
C GLY A 287 26.64 -41.21 -2.81
N GLU A 288 25.45 -40.59 -2.94
CA GLU A 288 25.18 -39.27 -2.37
C GLU A 288 24.83 -39.38 -0.88
N MET A 289 25.35 -38.47 -0.06
CA MET A 289 24.95 -38.34 1.34
C MET A 289 23.61 -37.59 1.41
N VAL A 290 22.59 -38.26 1.95
CA VAL A 290 21.22 -37.75 2.00
C VAL A 290 20.65 -37.82 3.40
N GLU A 291 19.60 -37.06 3.66
CA GLU A 291 18.80 -37.13 4.88
C GLU A 291 17.31 -37.16 4.52
N GLU A 292 16.50 -37.81 5.36
CA GLU A 292 15.07 -37.95 5.10
C GLU A 292 14.31 -36.63 5.31
N VAL A 293 13.32 -36.38 4.45
CA VAL A 293 12.36 -35.29 4.58
C VAL A 293 11.08 -35.85 5.21
N HIS A 294 10.83 -35.51 6.47
CA HIS A 294 9.67 -36.02 7.23
C HIS A 294 8.44 -35.11 7.18
N GLN A 295 8.64 -33.83 6.88
CA GLN A 295 7.61 -32.83 6.66
C GLN A 295 8.22 -31.69 5.83
N VAL A 296 7.39 -31.03 5.02
CA VAL A 296 7.89 -29.98 4.13
C VAL A 296 6.91 -28.81 4.03
N GLY A 297 7.44 -27.59 4.06
CA GLY A 297 6.73 -26.37 3.71
C GLY A 297 7.10 -25.95 2.29
N LEU A 298 6.13 -25.44 1.53
CA LEU A 298 6.34 -25.06 0.14
C LEU A 298 6.41 -23.54 -0.01
N GLU A 299 7.42 -23.09 -0.74
CA GLU A 299 7.57 -21.71 -1.21
C GLU A 299 7.98 -21.71 -2.68
N LEU A 300 7.15 -22.38 -3.48
CA LEU A 300 7.30 -22.56 -4.92
C LEU A 300 6.12 -21.96 -5.66
N HIS A 301 6.38 -21.33 -6.80
CA HIS A 301 5.33 -20.97 -7.75
C HIS A 301 4.67 -22.24 -8.34
N GLN A 302 3.43 -22.10 -8.80
CA GLN A 302 2.68 -23.19 -9.43
C GLN A 302 3.47 -23.89 -10.55
N ARG A 303 4.17 -23.11 -11.39
CA ARG A 303 4.99 -23.65 -12.49
C ARG A 303 6.20 -24.46 -12.00
N GLU A 304 6.75 -24.12 -10.84
CA GLU A 304 7.87 -24.84 -10.23
C GLU A 304 7.39 -26.16 -9.64
N LEU A 305 6.20 -26.17 -9.01
CA LEU A 305 5.56 -27.42 -8.56
C LEU A 305 5.32 -28.36 -9.74
N LEU A 306 4.76 -27.86 -10.84
CA LEU A 306 4.49 -28.69 -12.03
C LEU A 306 5.74 -29.15 -12.77
N ALA A 307 6.89 -28.51 -12.55
CA ALA A 307 8.15 -28.94 -13.14
C ALA A 307 8.77 -30.13 -12.39
N LEU A 308 8.30 -30.44 -11.17
CA LEU A 308 8.79 -31.58 -10.39
C LEU A 308 8.33 -32.91 -11.00
N PRO A 309 9.16 -33.97 -10.93
CA PRO A 309 8.73 -35.31 -11.33
C PRO A 309 7.50 -35.77 -10.55
N ARG A 310 6.59 -36.50 -11.22
CA ARG A 310 5.31 -36.99 -10.64
C ARG A 310 5.50 -37.70 -9.31
N GLU A 311 6.45 -38.62 -9.23
CA GLU A 311 6.70 -39.40 -8.01
C GLU A 311 7.23 -38.51 -6.88
N THR A 312 8.03 -37.49 -7.21
CA THR A 312 8.48 -36.49 -6.22
C THR A 312 7.30 -35.68 -5.69
N LEU A 313 6.38 -35.25 -6.55
CA LEU A 313 5.17 -34.54 -6.13
C LEU A 313 4.26 -35.38 -5.23
N ARG A 314 4.09 -36.66 -5.54
CA ARG A 314 3.38 -37.61 -4.67
C ARG A 314 4.05 -37.73 -3.30
N ALA A 315 5.36 -37.88 -3.28
CA ALA A 315 6.11 -37.97 -2.04
C ALA A 315 6.00 -36.70 -1.18
N ILE A 316 6.03 -35.53 -1.82
CA ILE A 316 5.84 -34.21 -1.21
C ILE A 316 4.42 -34.08 -0.67
N SER A 317 3.40 -34.46 -1.42
CA SER A 317 2.01 -34.23 -1.03
C SER A 317 1.62 -34.97 0.25
N LEU A 318 2.22 -36.13 0.53
CA LEU A 318 2.03 -36.87 1.79
C LEU A 318 2.71 -36.23 3.01
N ARG A 319 3.64 -35.31 2.80
CA ARG A 319 4.49 -34.71 3.84
C ARG A 319 4.31 -33.20 3.96
N CYS A 320 3.62 -32.60 3.01
CA CYS A 320 3.42 -31.16 2.95
C CYS A 320 2.41 -30.74 4.00
N PHE A 321 2.83 -29.86 4.93
CA PHE A 321 1.90 -29.36 5.94
C PHE A 321 0.94 -28.30 5.39
N ASN A 322 1.24 -27.72 4.22
CA ASN A 322 0.29 -26.90 3.48
C ASN A 322 -0.38 -27.75 2.40
N ASP A 323 -1.56 -28.28 2.68
CA ASP A 323 -2.21 -29.28 1.85
C ASP A 323 -2.34 -28.85 0.37
N LEU A 324 -2.01 -29.74 -0.57
CA LEU A 324 -2.04 -29.40 -1.99
C LEU A 324 -3.48 -29.18 -2.52
N ARG A 325 -4.51 -29.74 -1.87
CA ARG A 325 -5.92 -29.41 -2.17
C ARG A 325 -6.18 -27.94 -1.90
N THR A 326 -5.62 -27.40 -0.81
CA THR A 326 -5.66 -25.97 -0.50
C THR A 326 -4.90 -25.13 -1.52
N ILE A 327 -3.70 -25.56 -1.93
CA ILE A 327 -2.89 -24.82 -2.90
C ILE A 327 -3.52 -24.81 -4.31
N PHE A 328 -4.11 -25.92 -4.77
CA PHE A 328 -4.61 -26.04 -6.14
C PHE A 328 -6.09 -25.69 -6.30
N LEU A 329 -6.91 -25.90 -5.27
CA LEU A 329 -8.35 -25.62 -5.31
C LEU A 329 -8.67 -24.29 -4.63
N VAL A 330 -8.26 -24.12 -3.37
CA VAL A 330 -8.74 -22.99 -2.55
C VAL A 330 -8.08 -21.67 -2.93
N HIS A 331 -6.82 -21.69 -3.35
CA HIS A 331 -6.14 -20.52 -3.88
C HIS A 331 -6.70 -20.02 -5.23
N ASP A 332 -7.44 -20.87 -5.96
CA ASP A 332 -8.01 -20.52 -7.25
C ASP A 332 -9.18 -19.56 -7.07
N LYS A 333 -9.15 -18.40 -7.72
CA LYS A 333 -10.21 -17.39 -7.58
C LYS A 333 -11.59 -17.90 -8.02
N ARG A 334 -11.66 -18.94 -8.85
CA ARG A 334 -12.91 -19.61 -9.22
C ARG A 334 -13.61 -20.24 -8.00
N MET A 335 -12.87 -20.60 -6.96
CA MET A 335 -13.43 -21.14 -5.71
C MET A 335 -14.46 -20.18 -5.08
N LEU A 336 -14.26 -18.86 -5.19
CA LEU A 336 -15.23 -17.88 -4.70
C LEU A 336 -16.58 -17.99 -5.44
N GLY A 337 -16.54 -18.20 -6.75
CA GLY A 337 -17.73 -18.45 -7.57
C GLY A 337 -18.39 -19.78 -7.22
N ILE A 338 -17.60 -20.84 -7.06
CA ILE A 338 -18.10 -22.16 -6.63
C ILE A 338 -18.84 -22.07 -5.29
N VAL A 339 -18.22 -21.47 -4.27
CA VAL A 339 -18.84 -21.30 -2.94
C VAL A 339 -20.16 -20.53 -3.04
N THR A 340 -20.19 -19.45 -3.82
CA THR A 340 -21.39 -18.61 -3.98
C THR A 340 -22.53 -19.37 -4.68
N GLU A 341 -22.22 -20.15 -5.72
CA GLU A 341 -23.19 -20.98 -6.42
C GLU A 341 -23.68 -22.17 -5.57
N GLU A 342 -22.86 -22.67 -4.63
CA GLU A 342 -23.20 -23.82 -3.77
C GLU A 342 -23.99 -23.45 -2.50
N LEU A 343 -24.20 -22.17 -2.18
CA LEU A 343 -24.82 -21.73 -0.92
C LEU A 343 -26.15 -22.45 -0.63
N GLY A 344 -27.02 -22.58 -1.63
CA GLY A 344 -28.31 -23.27 -1.45
C GLY A 344 -28.16 -24.77 -1.13
N SER A 345 -27.18 -25.45 -1.75
CA SER A 345 -26.86 -26.85 -1.47
C SER A 345 -26.27 -27.00 -0.06
N LEU A 346 -25.36 -26.11 0.33
CA LEU A 346 -24.73 -26.11 1.65
C LEU A 346 -25.76 -25.91 2.78
N VAL A 347 -26.73 -25.02 2.58
CA VAL A 347 -27.87 -24.87 3.52
C VAL A 347 -28.76 -26.10 3.51
N GLY A 348 -29.14 -26.61 2.34
CA GLY A 348 -29.98 -27.82 2.23
C GLY A 348 -29.35 -29.06 2.88
N ARG A 349 -28.02 -29.12 2.93
CA ARG A 349 -27.23 -30.17 3.60
C ARG A 349 -26.90 -29.87 5.05
N SER A 350 -27.37 -28.75 5.60
CA SER A 350 -27.08 -28.30 6.98
C SER A 350 -25.59 -28.10 7.29
N VAL A 351 -24.79 -27.79 6.26
CA VAL A 351 -23.38 -27.38 6.43
C VAL A 351 -23.31 -25.92 6.88
N LEU A 352 -24.18 -25.10 6.31
CA LEU A 352 -24.37 -23.70 6.68
C LEU A 352 -25.79 -23.47 7.21
N SER A 353 -25.92 -22.55 8.16
CA SER A 353 -27.20 -21.91 8.43
C SER A 353 -27.55 -20.90 7.33
N GLU A 354 -28.84 -20.52 7.23
CA GLU A 354 -29.28 -19.43 6.33
C GLU A 354 -28.51 -18.13 6.60
N ALA A 355 -28.27 -17.80 7.88
CA ALA A 355 -27.52 -16.61 8.26
C ALA A 355 -26.07 -16.65 7.75
N GLN A 356 -25.37 -17.80 7.90
CA GLN A 356 -24.02 -17.96 7.36
C GLN A 356 -23.98 -17.89 5.84
N ALA A 357 -24.99 -18.46 5.16
CA ALA A 357 -25.10 -18.35 3.70
C ALA A 357 -25.33 -16.89 3.26
N ASP A 358 -26.13 -16.11 3.98
CA ASP A 358 -26.32 -14.69 3.71
C ASP A 358 -25.04 -13.88 3.96
N ILE A 359 -24.27 -14.21 5.00
CA ILE A 359 -22.96 -13.60 5.27
C ILE A 359 -22.02 -13.83 4.08
N LEU A 360 -21.92 -15.05 3.56
CA LEU A 360 -21.09 -15.34 2.38
C LEU A 360 -21.61 -14.64 1.12
N ARG A 361 -22.93 -14.61 0.91
CA ARG A 361 -23.54 -13.98 -0.28
C ARG A 361 -23.20 -12.49 -0.39
N HIS A 362 -23.10 -11.79 0.75
CA HIS A 362 -22.78 -10.36 0.78
C HIS A 362 -21.30 -10.08 1.06
N GLY A 363 -20.61 -11.01 1.73
CA GLY A 363 -19.21 -10.90 2.12
C GLY A 363 -18.22 -11.39 1.06
N ILE A 364 -18.65 -12.08 0.01
CA ILE A 364 -17.82 -12.45 -1.14
C ILE A 364 -18.10 -11.48 -2.29
N ALA A 365 -17.05 -10.92 -2.89
CA ALA A 365 -17.20 -10.13 -4.11
C ALA A 365 -17.80 -11.01 -5.20
N GLU A 366 -18.94 -10.61 -5.75
CA GLU A 366 -19.67 -11.37 -6.78
C GLU A 366 -18.70 -11.82 -7.88
N THR A 367 -18.51 -13.13 -7.98
CA THR A 367 -17.50 -13.76 -8.82
C THR A 367 -18.18 -14.76 -9.72
N PHE A 368 -18.06 -14.54 -11.03
CA PHE A 368 -18.64 -15.39 -12.06
C PHE A 368 -17.58 -16.33 -12.62
N LEU A 369 -17.96 -17.60 -12.75
CA LEU A 369 -17.18 -18.58 -13.51
C LEU A 369 -17.17 -18.20 -15.00
N PRO A 370 -16.12 -18.57 -15.75
CA PRO A 370 -16.06 -18.37 -17.20
C PRO A 370 -17.35 -18.81 -17.92
N GLY A 371 -17.83 -17.99 -18.86
CA GLY A 371 -18.97 -18.29 -19.73
C GLY A 371 -20.35 -17.84 -19.24
N SER A 372 -20.45 -17.18 -18.08
CA SER A 372 -21.74 -16.88 -17.44
C SER A 372 -22.23 -15.42 -17.48
N ALA A 373 -21.36 -14.42 -17.73
CA ALA A 373 -21.74 -13.00 -17.60
C ALA A 373 -21.19 -12.07 -18.71
N LYS A 374 -21.99 -11.07 -19.14
CA LYS A 374 -21.64 -10.02 -20.12
C LYS A 374 -21.49 -8.61 -19.52
N LEU A 375 -21.28 -8.52 -18.21
CA LEU A 375 -21.27 -7.25 -17.46
C LEU A 375 -19.89 -6.57 -17.56
N ARG A 376 -19.82 -5.22 -17.66
CA ARG A 376 -18.56 -4.49 -17.89
C ARG A 376 -18.24 -3.41 -16.85
N ASN A 377 -19.02 -2.33 -16.80
CA ASN A 377 -18.59 -1.07 -16.16
C ASN A 377 -18.35 -1.14 -14.65
N ASP A 378 -18.89 -2.14 -13.95
CA ASP A 378 -18.68 -2.37 -12.52
C ASP A 378 -17.91 -3.68 -12.26
N TYR A 379 -17.23 -4.22 -13.28
CA TYR A 379 -16.57 -5.52 -13.24
C TYR A 379 -15.12 -5.44 -13.70
N LEU A 380 -14.34 -6.41 -13.27
CA LEU A 380 -12.95 -6.58 -13.63
C LEU A 380 -12.67 -8.05 -13.97
N LEU A 381 -11.64 -8.29 -14.78
CA LEU A 381 -11.12 -9.61 -15.06
C LEU A 381 -9.90 -9.86 -14.19
N LYS A 382 -9.91 -10.96 -13.42
CA LYS A 382 -8.75 -11.38 -12.62
C LYS A 382 -8.20 -12.72 -13.11
N PRO A 383 -6.89 -12.85 -13.35
CA PRO A 383 -6.30 -14.15 -13.64
C PRO A 383 -6.55 -15.15 -12.51
N ILE A 384 -7.00 -16.36 -12.83
CA ILE A 384 -7.52 -17.33 -11.85
C ILE A 384 -6.55 -17.70 -10.71
N ARG A 385 -5.23 -17.69 -10.98
CA ARG A 385 -4.17 -18.17 -10.05
C ARG A 385 -2.97 -17.21 -9.96
N GLY A 386 -3.20 -15.96 -10.36
CA GLY A 386 -2.22 -14.86 -10.26
C GLY A 386 -2.23 -14.20 -8.89
N GLY A 387 -1.15 -13.49 -8.57
CA GLY A 387 -1.03 -12.67 -7.36
C GLY A 387 -0.47 -11.29 -7.67
N LYS A 388 -0.30 -10.46 -6.64
CA LYS A 388 0.30 -9.10 -6.73
C LYS A 388 -0.43 -8.17 -7.73
N GLY A 389 -1.73 -8.40 -7.97
CA GLY A 389 -2.54 -7.63 -8.91
C GLY A 389 -2.15 -7.75 -10.39
N ALA A 390 -1.20 -8.62 -10.73
CA ALA A 390 -0.69 -8.72 -12.10
C ALA A 390 -1.74 -9.28 -13.07
N GLY A 391 -1.98 -8.56 -14.17
CA GLY A 391 -2.90 -8.99 -15.23
C GLY A 391 -4.38 -8.76 -14.95
N ILE A 392 -4.72 -7.95 -13.93
CA ILE A 392 -6.09 -7.48 -13.70
C ILE A 392 -6.47 -6.47 -14.79
N ILE A 393 -7.68 -6.61 -15.34
CA ILE A 393 -8.23 -5.69 -16.33
C ILE A 393 -9.52 -5.10 -15.76
N PHE A 394 -9.58 -3.78 -15.62
CA PHE A 394 -10.78 -3.09 -15.17
C PHE A 394 -11.69 -2.79 -16.36
N GLY A 395 -12.99 -3.08 -16.24
CA GLY A 395 -13.94 -2.94 -17.33
C GLY A 395 -14.22 -1.50 -17.75
N ASP A 396 -13.97 -0.53 -16.87
CA ASP A 396 -14.04 0.91 -17.14
C ASP A 396 -12.77 1.47 -17.80
N GLU A 397 -11.66 0.72 -17.80
CA GLU A 397 -10.39 1.11 -18.42
C GLU A 397 -10.19 0.54 -19.85
N VAL A 398 -11.14 -0.26 -20.35
CA VAL A 398 -11.06 -0.87 -21.70
C VAL A 398 -12.31 -0.57 -22.55
N SER A 399 -12.15 -0.60 -23.87
CA SER A 399 -13.27 -0.40 -24.79
C SER A 399 -14.29 -1.56 -24.74
N ALA A 400 -15.51 -1.32 -25.23
CA ALA A 400 -16.55 -2.36 -25.29
C ALA A 400 -16.13 -3.56 -26.13
N SER A 401 -15.45 -3.30 -27.25
CA SER A 401 -14.91 -4.31 -28.15
C SER A 401 -13.80 -5.12 -27.49
N GLU A 402 -12.89 -4.48 -26.76
CA GLU A 402 -11.81 -5.18 -26.05
C GLU A 402 -12.39 -6.06 -24.94
N TRP A 403 -13.31 -5.53 -24.13
CA TRP A 403 -14.00 -6.30 -23.09
C TRP A 403 -14.70 -7.53 -23.66
N THR A 404 -15.46 -7.35 -24.76
CA THR A 404 -16.16 -8.45 -25.43
C THR A 404 -15.17 -9.49 -25.95
N SER A 405 -14.06 -9.07 -26.56
CA SER A 405 -13.00 -9.98 -27.02
C SER A 405 -12.34 -10.76 -25.87
N HIS A 406 -12.24 -10.16 -24.68
CA HIS A 406 -11.78 -10.88 -23.49
C HIS A 406 -12.84 -11.88 -22.98
N LEU A 407 -14.12 -11.52 -22.99
CA LEU A 407 -15.20 -12.43 -22.59
C LEU A 407 -15.39 -13.61 -23.56
N GLU A 408 -15.24 -13.40 -24.87
CA GLU A 408 -15.25 -14.48 -25.87
C GLU A 408 -14.13 -15.51 -25.60
N LYS A 409 -13.01 -15.05 -25.00
CA LYS A 409 -11.94 -15.96 -24.55
C LYS A 409 -12.34 -16.81 -23.34
N LEU A 410 -13.39 -16.44 -22.63
CA LEU A 410 -13.90 -17.08 -21.42
C LEU A 410 -15.16 -17.94 -21.67
N GLU A 411 -15.65 -18.06 -22.90
CA GLU A 411 -16.86 -18.86 -23.21
C GLU A 411 -16.71 -20.36 -22.92
N SER A 412 -15.47 -20.88 -22.87
CA SER A 412 -15.19 -22.24 -22.38
C SER A 412 -14.43 -22.17 -21.06
N ALA A 413 -14.77 -23.10 -20.15
CA ALA A 413 -14.03 -23.33 -18.92
C ALA A 413 -12.67 -24.01 -19.16
N ASP A 414 -12.44 -24.58 -20.35
CA ASP A 414 -11.23 -25.34 -20.67
C ASP A 414 -9.95 -24.49 -20.55
N LEU A 415 -8.97 -25.02 -19.84
CA LEU A 415 -7.64 -24.42 -19.73
C LEU A 415 -6.83 -24.74 -21.00
N VAL A 416 -6.94 -23.87 -22.01
CA VAL A 416 -6.15 -23.99 -23.24
C VAL A 416 -4.77 -23.34 -23.04
N PRO A 417 -3.64 -24.07 -23.24
CA PRO A 417 -2.30 -23.49 -23.14
C PRO A 417 -2.13 -22.23 -24.00
N GLY A 418 -1.64 -21.14 -23.42
CA GLY A 418 -1.46 -19.85 -24.11
C GLY A 418 -2.71 -18.97 -24.19
N ARG A 419 -3.89 -19.48 -23.83
CA ARG A 419 -5.09 -18.66 -23.56
C ARG A 419 -5.10 -18.36 -22.07
N GLY A 420 -5.15 -17.08 -21.69
CA GLY A 420 -5.30 -16.74 -20.27
C GLY A 420 -6.64 -17.24 -19.74
N ALA A 421 -6.69 -17.52 -18.43
CA ALA A 421 -7.91 -17.88 -17.73
C ALA A 421 -8.20 -16.81 -16.68
N TRP A 422 -9.41 -16.28 -16.70
CA TRP A 422 -9.86 -15.20 -15.82
C TRP A 422 -11.18 -15.54 -15.16
N VAL A 423 -11.45 -14.94 -14.00
CA VAL A 423 -12.80 -14.75 -13.45
C VAL A 423 -13.29 -13.35 -13.77
N VAL A 424 -14.59 -13.20 -13.97
CA VAL A 424 -15.26 -11.89 -13.96
C VAL A 424 -15.68 -11.65 -12.51
N GLN A 425 -15.18 -10.58 -11.90
CA GLN A 425 -15.52 -10.25 -10.50
C GLN A 425 -16.00 -8.80 -10.42
N ARG A 426 -17.03 -8.56 -9.61
CA ARG A 426 -17.53 -7.21 -9.36
C ARG A 426 -16.45 -6.37 -8.67
N GLN A 427 -16.22 -5.16 -9.17
CA GLN A 427 -15.32 -4.21 -8.55
C GLN A 427 -15.92 -3.75 -7.22
N VAL A 428 -15.17 -3.94 -6.14
CA VAL A 428 -15.55 -3.40 -4.83
C VAL A 428 -15.31 -1.89 -4.83
N LYS A 429 -16.38 -1.10 -4.69
CA LYS A 429 -16.29 0.35 -4.51
C LYS A 429 -15.87 0.64 -3.07
N GLN A 430 -14.59 0.93 -2.90
CA GLN A 430 -14.00 1.14 -1.58
C GLN A 430 -14.36 2.50 -1.03
N ARG A 431 -14.59 2.55 0.28
CA ARG A 431 -14.57 3.81 1.02
C ARG A 431 -13.15 4.36 1.02
N LEU A 432 -13.01 5.66 0.74
CA LEU A 432 -11.75 6.36 0.91
C LEU A 432 -11.71 6.92 2.34
N TYR A 433 -10.59 6.72 3.00
CA TYR A 433 -10.35 7.24 4.35
C TYR A 433 -9.41 8.43 4.26
N ASP A 434 -9.68 9.46 5.06
CA ASP A 434 -8.75 10.57 5.20
C ASP A 434 -7.47 10.04 5.84
N VAL A 435 -6.42 9.99 5.02
CA VAL A 435 -5.04 9.89 5.47
C VAL A 435 -4.55 11.33 5.60
N GLU A 436 -3.82 11.65 6.67
CA GLU A 436 -3.67 12.98 7.31
C GLU A 436 -3.03 14.12 6.48
N VAL A 437 -2.98 13.99 5.16
CA VAL A 437 -2.43 14.97 4.20
C VAL A 437 -3.01 16.37 4.39
N GLN A 438 -4.33 16.50 4.54
CA GLN A 438 -4.97 17.82 4.70
C GLN A 438 -4.55 18.49 6.01
N GLN A 439 -4.61 17.76 7.11
CA GLN A 439 -4.33 18.26 8.44
C GLN A 439 -2.86 18.64 8.59
N LEU A 440 -1.96 17.80 8.05
CA LEU A 440 -0.53 18.07 7.98
C LEU A 440 -0.24 19.30 7.13
N LEU A 441 -0.86 19.43 5.96
CA LEU A 441 -0.69 20.60 5.10
C LEU A 441 -1.20 21.87 5.78
N ARG A 442 -2.34 21.83 6.46
CA ARG A 442 -2.88 22.97 7.23
C ARG A 442 -1.91 23.38 8.35
N LYS A 443 -1.41 22.42 9.13
CA LYS A 443 -0.56 22.67 10.30
C LYS A 443 0.85 23.13 9.92
N GLN A 444 1.50 22.39 9.03
CA GLN A 444 2.92 22.59 8.69
C GLN A 444 3.11 23.55 7.53
N GLY A 445 2.15 23.63 6.61
CA GLY A 445 2.27 24.42 5.38
C GLY A 445 3.27 23.86 4.36
N LEU A 446 3.94 22.74 4.64
CA LEU A 446 4.83 22.06 3.72
C LEU A 446 4.77 20.55 3.96
N LEU A 447 4.57 19.77 2.91
CA LEU A 447 4.47 18.32 2.98
C LEU A 447 5.15 17.68 1.77
N LYS A 448 5.90 16.61 2.02
CA LYS A 448 6.48 15.76 0.98
C LYS A 448 5.91 14.35 1.11
N LEU A 449 5.43 13.80 0.01
CA LEU A 449 4.97 12.43 -0.14
C LEU A 449 5.90 11.69 -1.12
N ASN A 450 6.17 10.41 -0.86
CA ASN A 450 6.82 9.50 -1.81
C ASN A 450 5.80 8.48 -2.28
N LEU A 451 5.49 8.44 -3.58
CA LEU A 451 4.63 7.40 -4.12
C LEU A 451 5.43 6.09 -4.21
N GLY A 452 4.92 5.03 -3.55
CA GLY A 452 5.47 3.69 -3.61
C GLY A 452 5.11 2.93 -4.90
N PHE A 453 4.52 3.61 -5.89
CA PHE A 453 4.03 3.06 -7.14
C PHE A 453 4.24 4.05 -8.31
N PRO A 454 4.32 3.57 -9.57
CA PRO A 454 4.41 4.44 -10.74
C PRO A 454 3.14 5.27 -10.94
N ASP A 455 3.28 6.56 -11.25
CA ASP A 455 2.16 7.47 -11.52
C ASP A 455 2.56 8.56 -12.53
N ASP A 456 2.92 8.16 -13.75
CA ASP A 456 3.42 9.07 -14.78
C ASP A 456 2.36 10.04 -15.31
N GLU A 457 1.10 9.65 -15.19
CA GLU A 457 -0.06 10.48 -15.54
C GLU A 457 -0.50 11.40 -14.38
N SER A 458 0.17 11.32 -13.22
CA SER A 458 -0.12 12.14 -12.04
C SER A 458 -1.57 12.00 -11.55
N ARG A 459 -2.16 10.79 -11.67
CA ARG A 459 -3.53 10.48 -11.26
C ARG A 459 -3.71 10.63 -9.76
N TYR A 460 -2.69 10.28 -8.97
CA TYR A 460 -2.74 10.44 -7.52
C TYR A 460 -2.85 11.91 -7.14
N LEU A 461 -1.97 12.76 -7.68
CA LEU A 461 -1.98 14.20 -7.39
C LEU A 461 -3.29 14.83 -7.85
N HIS A 462 -3.80 14.48 -9.03
CA HIS A 462 -5.10 14.95 -9.51
C HIS A 462 -6.23 14.57 -8.53
N GLY A 463 -6.32 13.29 -8.16
CA GLY A 463 -7.32 12.80 -7.21
C GLY A 463 -7.22 13.48 -5.84
N LEU A 464 -5.99 13.71 -5.35
CA LEU A 464 -5.73 14.38 -4.10
C LEU A 464 -6.28 15.82 -4.09
N ILE A 465 -6.02 16.61 -5.14
CA ILE A 465 -6.52 18.00 -5.21
C ILE A 465 -8.04 18.04 -5.32
N VAL A 466 -8.64 17.16 -6.13
CA VAL A 466 -10.12 17.04 -6.23
C VAL A 466 -10.72 16.64 -4.88
N GLY A 467 -10.08 15.71 -4.17
CA GLY A 467 -10.49 15.28 -2.83
C GLY A 467 -10.43 16.40 -1.80
N LEU A 468 -9.33 17.16 -1.76
CA LEU A 468 -9.18 18.32 -0.87
C LEU A 468 -10.27 19.38 -1.10
N ALA A 469 -10.62 19.64 -2.35
CA ALA A 469 -11.70 20.58 -2.66
C ALA A 469 -13.08 20.03 -2.25
N LYS A 470 -13.34 18.77 -2.54
CA LYS A 470 -14.64 18.14 -2.29
C LYS A 470 -14.94 17.92 -0.80
N PHE A 471 -13.95 17.51 -0.03
CA PHE A 471 -14.15 17.02 1.34
C PHE A 471 -13.61 17.95 2.42
N HIS A 472 -12.66 18.82 2.08
CA HIS A 472 -11.93 19.62 3.07
C HIS A 472 -12.07 21.14 2.88
N GLY A 473 -12.99 21.56 2.01
CA GLY A 473 -13.32 22.97 1.82
C GLY A 473 -12.22 23.80 1.13
N HIS A 474 -11.24 23.16 0.51
CA HIS A 474 -10.26 23.88 -0.31
C HIS A 474 -10.94 24.44 -1.57
N GLY A 475 -10.56 25.64 -2.00
CA GLY A 475 -11.02 26.19 -3.27
C GLY A 475 -10.53 25.39 -4.49
N LEU A 476 -11.20 25.59 -5.63
CA LEU A 476 -10.91 24.89 -6.87
C LEU A 476 -9.48 25.17 -7.40
N PRO A 477 -8.93 24.26 -8.22
CA PRO A 477 -7.69 24.51 -8.95
C PRO A 477 -7.75 25.76 -9.84
N VAL A 478 -6.59 26.39 -10.04
CA VAL A 478 -6.44 27.61 -10.82
C VAL A 478 -5.61 27.33 -12.06
N ASP A 479 -6.11 27.77 -13.21
CA ASP A 479 -5.42 27.63 -14.50
C ASP A 479 -4.03 28.26 -14.50
N HIS A 480 -3.09 27.64 -15.23
CA HIS A 480 -1.75 28.19 -15.37
C HIS A 480 -1.75 29.49 -16.18
N SER A 481 -2.43 29.47 -17.33
CA SER A 481 -2.52 30.57 -18.28
C SER A 481 -3.81 30.46 -19.10
N ALA A 482 -4.04 31.38 -20.04
CA ALA A 482 -5.19 31.29 -20.96
C ALA A 482 -5.11 30.07 -21.92
N SER A 483 -3.93 29.48 -22.10
CA SER A 483 -3.67 28.37 -23.02
C SER A 483 -3.33 27.05 -22.34
N GLN A 484 -3.13 27.07 -21.01
CA GLN A 484 -2.82 25.88 -20.21
C GLN A 484 -3.76 25.81 -19.01
N GLY A 485 -4.42 24.67 -18.84
CA GLY A 485 -5.34 24.44 -17.72
C GLY A 485 -4.64 24.41 -16.36
N TRP A 486 -5.39 24.05 -15.33
CA TRP A 486 -4.93 24.02 -13.94
C TRP A 486 -3.90 22.93 -13.60
N PHE A 487 -3.62 22.03 -14.54
CA PHE A 487 -2.69 20.91 -14.38
C PHE A 487 -1.72 20.87 -15.56
N TRP A 488 -0.46 21.22 -15.34
CA TRP A 488 0.49 21.45 -16.44
C TRP A 488 1.90 20.94 -16.14
N ASP A 489 2.67 20.79 -17.21
CA ASP A 489 4.05 20.32 -17.19
C ASP A 489 5.03 21.47 -16.98
N ILE A 490 6.03 21.24 -16.13
CA ILE A 490 7.18 22.12 -15.96
C ILE A 490 8.40 21.38 -16.50
N ARG A 491 8.84 21.83 -17.68
CA ARG A 491 10.02 21.32 -18.38
C ARG A 491 10.84 22.50 -18.91
N PRO A 492 12.18 22.42 -18.84
CA PRO A 492 13.03 23.30 -19.62
C PRO A 492 12.64 23.26 -21.10
N SER A 493 12.29 24.41 -21.67
CA SER A 493 12.01 24.53 -23.10
C SER A 493 12.61 25.82 -23.65
N ALA A 494 13.15 25.78 -24.88
CA ALA A 494 13.63 26.97 -25.58
C ALA A 494 12.60 27.52 -26.59
N THR A 495 11.47 26.84 -26.75
CA THR A 495 10.50 27.10 -27.83
C THR A 495 9.06 27.24 -27.36
N GLN A 496 8.77 26.94 -26.09
CA GLN A 496 7.45 27.12 -25.49
C GLN A 496 7.39 28.45 -24.74
N PHE A 497 6.50 29.32 -25.18
CA PHE A 497 6.27 30.64 -24.59
C PHE A 497 4.81 30.74 -24.14
N GLN A 498 4.56 31.44 -23.02
CA GLN A 498 3.23 31.84 -22.59
C GLN A 498 2.75 33.04 -23.43
N SER A 499 1.80 33.82 -22.91
CA SER A 499 1.36 35.09 -23.49
C SER A 499 2.53 36.05 -23.73
N ASN A 500 2.44 36.82 -24.83
CA ASN A 500 3.34 37.91 -25.17
C ASN A 500 4.79 37.49 -25.52
N GLY A 501 5.04 36.22 -25.88
CA GLY A 501 6.37 35.75 -26.30
C GLY A 501 7.39 35.68 -25.16
N ALA A 502 6.93 35.67 -23.91
CA ALA A 502 7.75 35.52 -22.72
C ALA A 502 7.53 34.14 -22.09
N GLN A 503 8.59 33.58 -21.49
CA GLN A 503 8.58 32.28 -20.84
C GLN A 503 8.47 32.43 -19.32
N ALA A 504 7.66 31.60 -18.66
CA ALA A 504 7.60 31.55 -17.21
C ALA A 504 8.93 31.04 -16.65
N ARG A 505 9.49 31.77 -15.67
CA ARG A 505 10.80 31.45 -15.08
C ARG A 505 10.91 30.00 -14.58
N SER A 506 9.83 29.42 -14.09
CA SER A 506 9.77 28.00 -13.67
C SER A 506 10.09 26.99 -14.79
N GLU A 507 9.84 27.35 -16.05
CA GLU A 507 10.05 26.52 -17.25
C GLU A 507 11.39 26.81 -17.93
N THR A 508 12.21 27.70 -17.35
CA THR A 508 13.57 27.97 -17.81
C THR A 508 14.59 27.13 -17.06
N MET A 509 15.83 27.09 -17.55
CA MET A 509 16.97 26.49 -16.84
C MET A 509 17.63 27.41 -15.82
N GLU A 510 17.26 28.70 -15.79
CA GLU A 510 17.88 29.71 -14.93
C GLU A 510 17.57 29.46 -13.44
N GLU A 511 18.23 30.15 -12.53
CA GLU A 511 17.78 30.17 -11.14
C GLU A 511 16.37 30.77 -11.02
N PHE A 512 15.61 30.31 -10.03
CA PHE A 512 14.37 30.95 -9.62
C PHE A 512 14.54 31.43 -8.17
N PRO A 513 14.84 32.73 -7.96
CA PRO A 513 15.05 33.29 -6.63
C PRO A 513 13.83 33.16 -5.71
N TRP A 514 14.00 33.51 -4.44
CA TRP A 514 12.95 33.48 -3.42
C TRP A 514 11.67 34.19 -3.86
N HIS A 515 10.57 33.44 -3.87
CA HIS A 515 9.26 33.94 -4.23
C HIS A 515 8.13 33.14 -3.58
N THR A 516 6.93 33.68 -3.69
CA THR A 516 5.65 33.00 -3.55
C THR A 516 4.93 33.06 -4.90
N ASP A 517 4.19 32.01 -5.26
CA ASP A 517 3.49 31.91 -6.52
C ASP A 517 2.39 32.96 -6.67
N CYS A 518 2.28 33.54 -7.87
CA CYS A 518 1.29 34.56 -8.21
C CYS A 518 1.20 35.72 -7.20
N SER A 519 2.33 36.14 -6.61
CA SER A 519 2.36 37.26 -5.65
C SER A 519 1.80 38.59 -6.17
N TYR A 520 1.69 38.73 -7.50
CA TYR A 520 1.08 39.86 -8.20
C TYR A 520 -0.45 39.81 -8.32
N GLU A 521 -1.09 38.68 -7.97
CA GLU A 521 -2.54 38.54 -8.02
C GLU A 521 -3.20 39.12 -6.75
N ALA A 522 -4.40 39.67 -6.89
CA ALA A 522 -5.20 40.10 -5.73
C ALA A 522 -5.64 38.89 -4.87
N ASN A 523 -5.89 37.76 -5.53
CA ASN A 523 -6.29 36.51 -4.92
C ASN A 523 -5.25 35.42 -5.24
N PRO A 524 -4.04 35.47 -4.64
CA PRO A 524 -3.02 34.47 -4.91
C PRO A 524 -3.49 33.09 -4.40
N PRO A 525 -3.14 32.00 -5.12
CA PRO A 525 -3.43 30.64 -4.67
C PRO A 525 -2.77 30.42 -3.32
N ARG A 526 -3.55 29.90 -2.36
CA ARG A 526 -3.03 29.56 -1.04
C ARG A 526 -2.07 28.38 -1.11
N TYR A 527 -2.31 27.42 -1.99
CA TYR A 527 -1.48 26.23 -2.07
C TYR A 527 -1.00 25.94 -3.50
N PHE A 528 0.14 25.25 -3.58
CA PHE A 528 0.57 24.59 -4.81
C PHE A 528 1.19 23.23 -4.53
N ALA A 529 1.27 22.40 -5.56
CA ALA A 529 1.93 21.11 -5.48
C ALA A 529 2.79 20.83 -6.73
N LEU A 530 3.82 20.01 -6.53
CA LEU A 530 4.74 19.54 -7.56
C LEU A 530 4.85 18.02 -7.47
N GLN A 531 4.73 17.32 -8.59
CA GLN A 531 5.12 15.91 -8.69
C GLN A 531 6.35 15.76 -9.57
N VAL A 532 7.33 14.98 -9.10
CA VAL A 532 8.55 14.68 -9.82
C VAL A 532 8.32 13.50 -10.76
N LEU A 533 8.25 13.78 -12.06
CA LEU A 533 8.18 12.77 -13.11
C LEU A 533 9.58 12.38 -13.59
N GLN A 534 10.49 13.35 -13.63
CA GLN A 534 11.92 13.13 -13.81
C GLN A 534 12.72 14.18 -13.01
N PRO A 535 13.53 13.76 -12.02
CA PRO A 535 14.38 14.68 -11.28
C PRO A 535 15.53 15.21 -12.15
N ASP A 536 16.20 16.25 -11.69
CA ASP A 536 17.46 16.69 -12.28
C ASP A 536 18.56 15.66 -11.98
N ARG A 537 19.11 15.00 -13.01
CA ARG A 537 20.14 13.96 -12.83
C ARG A 537 21.56 14.51 -12.79
N ARG A 538 21.73 15.83 -12.79
CA ARG A 538 23.03 16.52 -12.92
C ARG A 538 23.30 17.48 -11.75
N GLY A 539 22.60 17.28 -10.63
CA GLY A 539 22.79 18.04 -9.39
C GLY A 539 22.29 19.49 -9.44
N GLY A 540 21.43 19.83 -10.40
CA GLY A 540 20.71 21.11 -10.46
C GLY A 540 19.27 21.00 -9.93
N GLY A 541 18.50 22.07 -10.07
CA GLY A 541 17.06 22.10 -9.78
C GLY A 541 16.66 21.77 -8.33
N VAL A 542 17.56 21.97 -7.37
CA VAL A 542 17.36 21.86 -5.92
C VAL A 542 16.25 22.81 -5.52
N PHE A 543 15.22 22.27 -4.88
CA PHE A 543 14.10 23.06 -4.36
C PHE A 543 14.42 23.51 -2.94
N SER A 544 14.33 24.82 -2.70
CA SER A 544 14.58 25.41 -1.39
C SER A 544 13.29 26.00 -0.83
N ALA A 545 13.03 25.82 0.46
CA ALA A 545 11.87 26.41 1.14
C ALA A 545 12.26 27.01 2.50
N LEU A 546 11.75 28.21 2.78
CA LEU A 546 11.99 28.94 4.02
C LEU A 546 10.66 29.45 4.61
N GLY A 547 10.40 29.09 5.86
CA GLY A 547 9.16 29.47 6.55
C GLY A 547 9.12 30.96 6.89
N VAL A 548 7.97 31.59 6.68
CA VAL A 548 7.77 33.02 6.94
C VAL A 548 8.03 33.37 8.41
N ASP A 549 7.62 32.51 9.35
CA ASP A 549 7.87 32.72 10.78
C ASP A 549 9.38 32.80 11.10
N ASN A 550 10.22 32.01 10.42
CA ASN A 550 11.68 32.07 10.57
C ASN A 550 12.25 33.38 10.01
N ILE A 551 11.74 33.83 8.86
CA ILE A 551 12.10 35.14 8.30
C ILE A 551 11.75 36.25 9.29
N LEU A 552 10.57 36.18 9.91
CA LEU A 552 10.14 37.18 10.87
C LEU A 552 11.09 37.29 12.06
N HIS A 553 11.59 36.18 12.62
CA HIS A 553 12.52 36.20 13.74
C HIS A 553 13.75 37.09 13.52
N HIS A 554 14.17 37.25 12.26
CA HIS A 554 15.33 38.06 11.88
C HIS A 554 14.99 39.49 11.46
N LEU A 555 13.70 39.81 11.24
CA LEU A 555 13.26 41.15 10.89
C LEU A 555 13.01 42.03 12.11
N SER A 556 13.43 43.29 12.01
CA SER A 556 13.16 44.35 12.98
C SER A 556 11.65 44.62 13.12
N PRO A 557 11.17 45.00 14.32
CA PRO A 557 9.75 45.34 14.52
C PRO A 557 9.25 46.45 13.56
N SER A 558 10.11 47.42 13.24
CA SER A 558 9.81 48.47 12.27
C SER A 558 9.58 47.94 10.86
N SER A 559 10.42 47.00 10.40
CA SER A 559 10.27 46.42 9.07
C SER A 559 9.08 45.49 8.98
N ARG A 560 8.79 44.71 10.02
CA ARG A 560 7.52 43.95 10.10
C ARG A 560 6.30 44.86 9.97
N ALA A 561 6.28 45.98 10.71
CA ALA A 561 5.18 46.93 10.63
C ALA A 561 5.07 47.63 9.28
N ALA A 562 6.19 47.92 8.62
CA ALA A 562 6.21 48.51 7.28
C ALA A 562 5.73 47.52 6.21
N LEU A 563 6.15 46.25 6.26
CA LEU A 563 5.74 45.20 5.33
C LEU A 563 4.23 44.92 5.39
N CYS A 564 3.58 45.16 6.54
CA CYS A 564 2.13 45.06 6.69
C CYS A 564 1.34 46.22 6.07
N ARG A 565 1.99 47.34 5.71
CA ARG A 565 1.29 48.48 5.11
C ARG A 565 1.10 48.28 3.60
N PRO A 566 0.01 48.80 3.01
CA PRO A 566 -0.22 48.73 1.57
C PRO A 566 0.65 49.72 0.78
N ASP A 567 1.95 49.76 1.08
CA ASP A 567 2.94 50.69 0.52
C ASP A 567 3.76 50.03 -0.61
N TYR A 568 3.25 48.98 -1.25
CA TYR A 568 3.98 48.23 -2.27
C TYR A 568 3.15 48.08 -3.54
N ARG A 569 3.68 48.59 -4.65
CA ARG A 569 3.17 48.28 -5.99
C ARG A 569 3.80 46.97 -6.46
N ILE A 570 2.96 45.98 -6.74
CA ILE A 570 3.38 44.65 -7.21
C ILE A 570 2.97 44.52 -8.68
N THR A 571 3.94 44.50 -9.58
CA THR A 571 3.73 44.50 -11.02
C THR A 571 3.41 43.09 -11.54
N VAL A 572 2.46 42.98 -12.46
CA VAL A 572 2.18 41.70 -13.13
C VAL A 572 3.33 41.39 -14.10
N PRO A 573 4.02 40.24 -13.98
CA PRO A 573 5.11 39.87 -14.88
C PRO A 573 4.65 39.82 -16.34
N PRO A 574 5.50 40.21 -17.32
CA PRO A 574 5.14 40.27 -18.75
C PRO A 574 4.51 38.99 -19.31
N GLU A 575 5.00 37.83 -18.86
CA GLU A 575 4.53 36.50 -19.25
C GLU A 575 3.08 36.21 -18.84
N PHE A 576 2.52 36.95 -17.87
CA PHE A 576 1.17 36.76 -17.33
C PHE A 576 0.22 37.95 -17.60
N VAL A 577 0.64 38.97 -18.35
CA VAL A 577 -0.21 40.12 -18.69
C VAL A 577 -1.33 39.69 -19.66
N ARG A 578 -2.59 39.81 -19.20
CA ARG A 578 -3.78 39.64 -20.05
C ARG A 578 -4.07 40.92 -20.86
N SER A 579 -4.52 40.78 -22.10
CA SER A 579 -4.66 41.87 -23.10
C SER A 579 -5.50 43.08 -22.66
N SER A 580 -6.38 42.93 -21.67
CA SER A 580 -7.25 43.98 -21.11
C SER A 580 -7.17 44.12 -19.57
N GLY A 581 -6.16 43.51 -18.94
CA GLY A 581 -6.10 43.36 -17.47
C GLY A 581 -5.36 44.48 -16.72
N LYS A 582 -5.58 44.53 -15.40
CA LYS A 582 -4.78 45.33 -14.46
C LYS A 582 -3.30 44.92 -14.58
N ARG A 583 -2.40 45.91 -14.63
CA ARG A 583 -0.94 45.70 -14.80
C ARG A 583 -0.16 45.66 -13.48
N HIS A 584 -0.81 45.98 -12.37
CA HIS A 584 -0.23 45.93 -11.03
C HIS A 584 -1.35 45.92 -9.99
N ILE A 585 -0.99 45.53 -8.78
CA ILE A 585 -1.76 45.75 -7.55
C ILE A 585 -0.98 46.65 -6.59
N VAL A 586 -1.66 47.26 -5.64
CA VAL A 586 -1.04 47.94 -4.49
C VAL A 586 -1.52 47.22 -3.24
N GLY A 587 -0.60 46.79 -2.39
CA GLY A 587 -0.92 45.98 -1.21
C GLY A 587 0.27 45.78 -0.28
N SER A 588 0.04 45.08 0.83
CA SER A 588 1.05 44.66 1.81
C SER A 588 1.91 43.52 1.28
N ILE A 589 3.13 43.35 1.81
CA ILE A 589 3.98 42.17 1.55
C ILE A 589 3.77 41.11 2.64
N LEU A 590 3.57 41.54 3.88
CA LEU A 590 3.32 40.71 5.06
C LEU A 590 1.89 40.91 5.54
N ALA A 591 1.25 39.86 6.03
CA ALA A 591 -0.02 39.90 6.72
C ALA A 591 0.00 38.99 7.94
N MET A 592 -0.80 39.34 8.95
CA MET A 592 -1.04 38.50 10.13
C MET A 592 -2.52 38.14 10.11
N ALA A 593 -2.84 36.84 10.07
CA ALA A 593 -4.21 36.35 10.08
C ALA A 593 -4.48 35.54 11.34
N ASP A 594 -5.65 35.72 11.95
CA ASP A 594 -6.14 34.83 12.99
C ASP A 594 -6.52 33.48 12.35
N ASP A 595 -6.15 32.36 12.97
CA ASP A 595 -6.49 31.03 12.45
C ASP A 595 -8.00 30.82 12.58
N ASP A 596 -8.70 30.78 11.44
CA ASP A 596 -10.14 30.59 11.37
C ASP A 596 -10.55 29.34 12.19
N ASN A 597 -11.21 29.63 13.31
CA ASN A 597 -12.00 28.79 14.22
C ASN A 597 -11.47 28.32 15.59
N HIS A 598 -10.19 28.37 16.00
CA HIS A 598 -9.79 27.72 17.28
C HIS A 598 -8.88 28.50 18.25
N GLY A 599 -8.78 29.82 18.15
CA GLY A 599 -8.10 30.63 19.16
C GLY A 599 -6.59 30.39 19.27
N GLY A 600 -5.97 29.92 18.18
CA GLY A 600 -4.52 29.81 18.04
C GLY A 600 -3.84 31.17 17.80
N PRO A 601 -2.51 31.27 17.94
CA PRO A 601 -1.78 32.49 17.65
C PRO A 601 -1.89 32.89 16.17
N ALA A 602 -1.89 34.19 15.89
CA ALA A 602 -1.95 34.72 14.54
C ALA A 602 -0.83 34.15 13.66
N THR A 603 -1.19 33.65 12.48
CA THR A 603 -0.25 33.06 11.51
C THR A 603 0.29 34.15 10.59
N ALA A 604 1.61 34.20 10.42
CA ALA A 604 2.25 35.10 9.48
C ALA A 604 2.12 34.59 8.04
N MET A 605 1.75 35.49 7.14
CA MET A 605 1.61 35.24 5.71
C MET A 605 2.43 36.25 4.92
N MET A 606 3.13 35.82 3.88
CA MET A 606 3.90 36.69 3.00
C MET A 606 3.52 36.45 1.53
N ARG A 607 3.56 37.51 0.73
CA ARG A 607 3.65 37.43 -0.73
C ARG A 607 4.89 38.16 -1.20
N PHE A 608 5.76 37.48 -1.94
CA PHE A 608 7.05 38.04 -2.31
C PHE A 608 7.49 37.59 -3.69
N ARG A 609 8.07 38.50 -4.45
CA ARG A 609 8.89 38.23 -5.65
C ARG A 609 9.66 39.51 -5.93
N GLU A 610 10.98 39.45 -5.76
CA GLU A 610 11.83 40.65 -5.70
C GLU A 610 11.70 41.54 -6.95
N ASP A 611 11.75 40.96 -8.15
CA ASP A 611 11.83 41.69 -9.41
C ASP A 611 10.55 42.44 -9.81
N ILE A 612 9.46 42.29 -9.05
CA ILE A 612 8.17 42.91 -9.34
C ILE A 612 7.65 43.85 -8.25
N ILE A 613 8.37 44.00 -7.14
CA ILE A 613 7.96 44.86 -6.02
C ILE A 613 8.58 46.24 -6.17
N THR A 614 7.74 47.28 -6.11
CA THR A 614 8.15 48.68 -6.04
C THR A 614 7.62 49.31 -4.74
N PRO A 615 8.49 49.58 -3.76
CA PRO A 615 8.11 50.29 -2.54
C PRO A 615 7.65 51.73 -2.84
N LEU A 616 6.62 52.20 -2.13
CA LEU A 616 5.99 53.51 -2.34
C LEU A 616 6.30 54.53 -1.23
N SER A 617 6.98 54.10 -0.16
CA SER A 617 7.39 54.94 0.97
C SER A 617 8.82 54.65 1.41
N HIS A 618 9.47 55.60 2.10
CA HIS A 618 10.82 55.39 2.64
C HIS A 618 10.90 54.21 3.61
N ALA A 619 9.87 54.04 4.45
CA ALA A 619 9.78 52.90 5.36
C ALA A 619 9.67 51.57 4.59
N ALA A 620 8.88 51.55 3.50
CA ALA A 620 8.75 50.37 2.65
C ALA A 620 10.06 50.01 1.93
N VAL A 621 10.85 51.02 1.49
CA VAL A 621 12.19 50.80 0.91
C VAL A 621 13.12 50.14 1.93
N SER A 622 13.23 50.71 3.13
CA SER A 622 14.09 50.15 4.18
C SER A 622 13.68 48.73 4.57
N ALA A 623 12.37 48.46 4.65
CA ALA A 623 11.88 47.15 5.05
C ALA A 623 12.12 46.05 4.01
N VAL A 624 12.01 46.38 2.71
CA VAL A 624 12.34 45.41 1.65
C VAL A 624 13.85 45.18 1.57
N GLU A 625 14.67 46.21 1.78
CA GLU A 625 16.12 46.04 1.82
C GLU A 625 16.55 45.15 2.99
N GLU A 626 15.97 45.35 4.18
CA GLU A 626 16.21 44.47 5.33
C GLU A 626 15.74 43.03 5.05
N LEU A 627 14.56 42.85 4.44
CA LEU A 627 14.07 41.52 4.05
C LEU A 627 15.05 40.81 3.11
N LYS A 628 15.61 41.49 2.12
CA LYS A 628 16.64 40.92 1.24
C LYS A 628 17.89 40.50 2.01
N GLN A 629 18.37 41.36 2.91
CA GLN A 629 19.53 41.04 3.75
C GLN A 629 19.27 39.83 4.65
N VAL A 630 18.06 39.71 5.21
CA VAL A 630 17.65 38.54 5.98
C VAL A 630 17.66 37.28 5.13
N LEU A 631 17.07 37.31 3.92
CA LEU A 631 17.04 36.17 3.01
C LEU A 631 18.43 35.70 2.55
N MET A 632 19.43 36.60 2.57
CA MET A 632 20.84 36.30 2.26
C MET A 632 21.68 36.00 3.51
N SER A 633 21.08 36.02 4.71
CA SER A 633 21.81 35.84 5.96
C SER A 633 22.15 34.37 6.24
N THR A 634 23.20 34.15 7.02
CA THR A 634 23.53 32.81 7.54
C THR A 634 22.49 32.26 8.51
N GLY A 635 21.59 33.10 9.03
CA GLY A 635 20.41 32.67 9.80
C GLY A 635 19.41 31.97 8.88
N ALA A 636 18.99 32.66 7.81
CA ALA A 636 18.06 32.13 6.82
C ALA A 636 18.57 30.85 6.15
N GLU A 637 19.86 30.77 5.83
CA GLU A 637 20.47 29.56 5.26
C GLU A 637 20.35 28.35 6.19
N ARG A 638 20.51 28.54 7.52
CA ARG A 638 20.37 27.45 8.50
C ARG A 638 18.95 26.95 8.65
N ASP A 639 17.97 27.84 8.47
CA ASP A 639 16.54 27.54 8.59
C ASP A 639 15.90 27.12 7.26
N THR A 640 16.68 27.12 6.17
CA THR A 640 16.21 26.74 4.84
C THR A 640 16.25 25.23 4.67
N LEU A 641 15.13 24.67 4.20
CA LEU A 641 15.08 23.29 3.73
C LEU A 641 15.55 23.23 2.28
N HIS A 642 16.59 22.44 2.01
CA HIS A 642 17.03 22.14 0.64
C HIS A 642 16.68 20.70 0.28
N LEU A 643 15.96 20.52 -0.83
CA LEU A 643 15.54 19.23 -1.35
C LEU A 643 16.23 18.97 -2.69
N THR A 644 17.18 18.03 -2.67
CA THR A 644 17.93 17.58 -3.84
C THR A 644 17.17 16.52 -4.64
N ALA A 645 17.77 16.03 -5.73
CA ALA A 645 17.22 14.91 -6.49
C ALA A 645 17.18 13.58 -5.69
N GLU A 646 18.06 13.42 -4.70
CA GLU A 646 18.05 12.26 -3.80
C GLU A 646 16.89 12.36 -2.79
N ASP A 647 16.60 13.58 -2.34
CA ASP A 647 15.45 13.85 -1.46
C ASP A 647 14.13 13.80 -2.22
N MET A 648 14.12 14.14 -3.50
CA MET A 648 12.94 14.22 -4.36
C MET A 648 13.08 13.33 -5.61
N PRO A 649 13.18 11.99 -5.45
CA PRO A 649 13.25 11.07 -6.58
C PRO A 649 11.94 11.07 -7.38
N ARG A 650 11.97 10.41 -8.55
CA ARG A 650 10.75 10.16 -9.35
C ARG A 650 9.64 9.56 -8.48
N GLY A 651 8.42 10.07 -8.63
CA GLY A 651 7.27 9.70 -7.81
C GLY A 651 7.13 10.52 -6.53
N SER A 652 8.01 11.49 -6.25
CA SER A 652 7.83 12.42 -5.13
C SER A 652 6.74 13.45 -5.43
N VAL A 653 5.90 13.76 -4.45
CA VAL A 653 4.89 14.83 -4.49
C VAL A 653 5.15 15.81 -3.36
N LEU A 654 5.31 17.09 -3.68
CA LEU A 654 5.44 18.19 -2.73
C LEU A 654 4.13 18.98 -2.70
N LEU A 655 3.62 19.32 -1.52
CA LEU A 655 2.51 20.24 -1.30
C LEU A 655 2.99 21.39 -0.40
N LEU A 656 2.61 22.62 -0.72
CA LEU A 656 3.11 23.80 -0.02
C LEU A 656 2.01 24.87 0.13
N ASP A 657 1.87 25.44 1.32
CA ASP A 657 1.09 26.65 1.63
C ASP A 657 1.91 27.87 1.23
N ASN A 658 1.60 28.34 0.02
CA ASN A 658 2.26 29.40 -0.71
C ASN A 658 2.29 30.76 0.03
N ARG A 659 1.55 30.90 1.12
CA ARG A 659 1.54 32.12 1.94
C ARG A 659 2.47 32.01 3.14
N ARG A 660 2.74 30.80 3.62
CA ARG A 660 3.53 30.55 4.84
C ARG A 660 4.98 30.19 4.55
N TRP A 661 5.30 29.92 3.29
CA TRP A 661 6.64 29.53 2.85
C TRP A 661 7.04 30.31 1.62
N LEU A 662 8.27 30.86 1.63
CA LEU A 662 8.94 31.27 0.41
C LEU A 662 9.66 30.06 -0.17
N HIS A 663 9.72 29.98 -1.49
CA HIS A 663 10.47 28.94 -2.18
C HIS A 663 11.38 29.50 -3.26
N ALA A 664 12.44 28.76 -3.54
CA ALA A 664 13.42 29.05 -4.57
C ALA A 664 13.88 27.76 -5.25
N ARG A 665 14.55 27.92 -6.38
CA ARG A 665 15.19 26.84 -7.12
C ARG A 665 16.53 27.33 -7.64
N ASN A 666 17.60 26.56 -7.45
CA ASN A 666 18.86 26.85 -8.15
C ASN A 666 18.76 26.50 -9.65
N GLU A 667 19.85 26.68 -10.40
CA GLU A 667 19.82 26.42 -11.83
C GLU A 667 19.50 24.95 -12.13
N VAL A 668 18.67 24.71 -13.14
CA VAL A 668 18.45 23.37 -13.66
C VAL A 668 19.62 23.01 -14.57
N ARG A 669 20.18 21.82 -14.38
CA ARG A 669 21.33 21.32 -15.15
C ARG A 669 20.94 20.21 -16.12
N ASP A 670 19.83 19.53 -15.86
CA ASP A 670 19.26 18.51 -16.76
C ASP A 670 18.10 19.09 -17.61
N PRO A 671 18.26 19.22 -18.94
CA PRO A 671 17.19 19.69 -19.82
C PRO A 671 15.98 18.77 -19.84
N GLU A 672 16.15 17.49 -19.46
CA GLU A 672 15.06 16.51 -19.39
C GLU A 672 14.34 16.51 -18.03
N ARG A 673 14.65 17.45 -17.13
CA ARG A 673 13.95 17.58 -15.85
C ARG A 673 12.47 17.83 -16.11
N HIS A 674 11.61 17.04 -15.46
CA HIS A 674 10.17 17.09 -15.69
C HIS A 674 9.39 17.02 -14.38
N LEU A 675 8.64 18.08 -14.09
CA LEU A 675 7.66 18.09 -13.00
C LEU A 675 6.24 18.28 -13.54
N ARG A 676 5.25 17.82 -12.78
CA ARG A 676 3.85 18.24 -12.90
C ARG A 676 3.54 19.29 -11.83
N ARG A 677 2.78 20.33 -12.16
CA ARG A 677 2.37 21.37 -11.21
C ARG A 677 0.86 21.61 -11.20
N VAL A 678 0.38 21.98 -10.02
CA VAL A 678 -0.98 22.49 -9.75
C VAL A 678 -0.95 23.60 -8.71
N ARG A 679 -1.88 24.54 -8.82
CA ARG A 679 -2.18 25.58 -7.82
C ARG A 679 -3.67 25.57 -7.54
N TRP A 680 -4.09 25.82 -6.30
CA TRP A 680 -5.50 25.83 -5.94
C TRP A 680 -5.77 26.77 -4.77
N ASP A 681 -7.05 26.92 -4.42
CA ASP A 681 -7.52 27.73 -3.30
C ASP A 681 -7.12 29.21 -3.41
N ALA A 682 -7.42 29.82 -4.55
CA ALA A 682 -7.24 31.26 -4.75
C ALA A 682 -8.23 32.06 -3.90
N THR A 683 -7.70 32.74 -2.89
CA THR A 683 -8.45 33.61 -1.98
C THR A 683 -7.72 34.93 -1.82
N SER A 684 -8.37 35.95 -1.27
CA SER A 684 -7.73 37.25 -1.09
C SER A 684 -6.52 37.14 -0.14
N PHE A 685 -5.46 37.89 -0.45
CA PHE A 685 -4.36 38.09 0.50
C PHE A 685 -4.80 39.14 1.54
N PRO A 686 -4.75 38.83 2.85
CA PRO A 686 -5.28 39.70 3.89
C PRO A 686 -4.65 41.10 3.96
#